data_AF-A0A9E6A939-F1
#
_entry.id   AF-A0A9E6A939-F1
#
_cell.length_a   1.000
_cell.length_b   1.000
_cell.length_c   1.000
_cell.angle_alpha   90.00
_cell.angle_beta   90.00
_cell.angle_gamma   90.00
#
_symmetry.space_group_name_H-M   'P 1'
#
loop_
_entity.id
_entity.type
_entity.pdbx_description
1 polymer ?
#
loop_
_entity_poly.entity_id
_entity_poly.type
_entity_poly.pdbx_seq_one_letter_code
_entity_poly.pdbx_strand_id
1 'polypeptide(L)'
;MKSQLSSNKTNWSIGFFIQSAVYSLAIILFIIGAIAYFGTAKLSSDLDFLRSQITSVQSGMGEAISTLEDLTAQVSELSAAEQAYVKLNKLETQLQKNQQANADIDKALQQFSDIAAKNNKGLVVINSATGKIEENLLLISGPFQKLIDTAQQIDRESMQLLVNSYKIINSNPKALKVAESNIKTLFRLLSATTKLTHKIAVTKELRNDLINIKKQLRPYRSSLRKMNKLTALEITTSSSKAVILKGEKIAVLAAKIADQANSLAKQGIVTALDFTKQSKAQIDKQKVINQQGNLIIEQSIAIVSKANQANQLFADLLTLNLQELGVSLSVIPKVSNNISQSIETMQAKVSGDQSGQLDIAQNRAQQAEQNAKTIPVLIIGVCIIALMLSVLIILMLRRWIIKPLSRFVTGVQRVSDNDLTTHINDKGAIGELKQLINSVNLLVLGLNENVRDMKEAGEEIASSASNMNSTSLQTQKSLVKQDQITREIILETQQLTEMFKSVADNTSVAVENANSAEKAVQLSMSSINVSVDKISLLSETISAAEHSMLLLKTDSDDIGKILNVIRDVAEQTNLLALNAAIEAARAGDQGRGFAVVADEVRQLAKNTSNATIEIQALIEKLQHNAETGASIIAKGMLSVDDNVQATEQVYKALESTAQKVIDISQVNKEIESATHSRISSVEDISTKLEEIGEYTQQTSTIAAKNVTASENLDQTSSQLKKLVERFKI
;
A
#
# COMPACT_ATOMS: atom_id res chain seq x y z
N MET A 1 3.64 -56.88 0.10
CA MET A 1 3.23 -58.03 -0.74
C MET A 1 4.36 -58.33 -1.72
N LYS A 2 5.08 -59.46 -1.57
CA LYS A 2 6.19 -59.99 -2.42
C LYS A 2 7.35 -59.02 -2.73
N SER A 3 8.62 -59.41 -2.73
CA SER A 3 9.23 -60.74 -2.73
C SER A 3 10.47 -60.80 -1.83
N GLN A 4 10.66 -61.92 -1.13
CA GLN A 4 11.98 -62.32 -0.66
C GLN A 4 12.91 -62.48 -1.88
N LEU A 5 14.12 -61.97 -1.81
CA LEU A 5 15.23 -62.49 -2.59
C LEU A 5 16.52 -62.36 -1.78
N SER A 6 17.19 -63.49 -1.62
CA SER A 6 18.37 -63.65 -0.79
C SER A 6 19.57 -62.90 -1.36
N SER A 7 20.24 -62.10 -0.53
CA SER A 7 21.70 -62.13 -0.52
C SER A 7 22.18 -62.17 0.92
N ASN A 8 22.57 -63.35 1.39
CA ASN A 8 23.18 -63.54 2.69
C ASN A 8 24.62 -63.00 2.63
N LYS A 9 24.77 -61.66 2.58
CA LYS A 9 26.06 -61.00 2.64
C LYS A 9 26.57 -61.10 4.06
N THR A 10 27.43 -62.09 4.29
CA THR A 10 28.30 -62.15 5.47
C THR A 10 29.02 -60.81 5.58
N ASN A 11 28.61 -59.97 6.54
CA ASN A 11 29.37 -58.77 6.90
C ASN A 11 30.51 -59.22 7.80
N TRP A 12 31.69 -59.42 7.21
CA TRP A 12 32.93 -59.65 7.94
C TRP A 12 33.32 -58.34 8.63
N SER A 13 32.87 -58.15 9.87
CA SER A 13 33.28 -57.02 10.71
C SER A 13 34.76 -57.14 11.08
N ILE A 14 35.37 -56.03 11.47
CA ILE A 14 36.73 -56.04 12.03
C ILE A 14 36.81 -56.97 13.26
N GLY A 15 35.72 -57.08 14.03
CA GLY A 15 35.58 -58.02 15.15
C GLY A 15 35.75 -59.49 14.74
N PHE A 16 35.26 -59.90 13.57
CA PHE A 16 35.41 -61.29 13.08
C PHE A 16 36.89 -61.67 12.84
N PHE A 17 37.67 -60.75 12.27
CA PHE A 17 39.10 -60.95 12.05
C PHE A 17 39.89 -60.99 13.36
N ILE A 18 39.52 -60.16 14.34
CA ILE A 18 40.12 -60.18 15.69
C ILE A 18 39.78 -61.49 16.42
N GLN A 19 38.51 -61.93 16.40
CA GLN A 19 38.12 -63.21 17.00
C GLN A 19 38.83 -64.41 16.38
N SER A 20 38.95 -64.48 15.05
CA SER A 20 39.66 -65.59 14.39
C SER A 20 41.15 -65.67 14.79
N ALA A 21 41.80 -64.52 15.04
CA ALA A 21 43.18 -64.49 15.53
C ALA A 21 43.29 -64.96 17.00
N VAL A 22 42.31 -64.63 17.85
CA VAL A 22 42.27 -65.11 19.24
C VAL A 22 42.05 -66.63 19.31
N TYR A 23 41.16 -67.17 18.49
CA TYR A 23 40.89 -68.62 18.47
C TYR A 23 42.07 -69.45 17.95
N SER A 24 42.90 -68.95 17.03
CA SER A 24 44.10 -69.68 16.58
C SER A 24 45.15 -69.81 17.69
N LEU A 25 45.27 -68.81 18.58
CA LEU A 25 46.21 -68.84 19.70
C LEU A 25 45.80 -69.87 20.76
N ALA A 26 44.49 -70.00 21.04
CA ALA A 26 43.95 -70.95 22.01
C ALA A 26 44.18 -72.42 21.61
N ILE A 27 44.05 -72.74 20.31
CA ILE A 27 44.25 -74.10 19.80
C ILE A 27 45.72 -74.56 19.94
N ILE A 28 46.68 -73.64 19.76
CA ILE A 28 48.11 -73.93 19.91
C ILE A 28 48.45 -74.29 21.37
N LEU A 29 47.89 -73.57 22.34
CA LEU A 29 48.10 -73.83 23.77
C LEU A 29 47.50 -75.18 24.22
N PHE A 30 46.35 -75.58 23.66
CA PHE A 30 45.71 -76.86 23.98
C PHE A 30 46.55 -78.08 23.56
N ILE A 31 47.25 -77.99 22.43
CA ILE A 31 48.11 -79.08 21.92
C ILE A 31 49.37 -79.27 22.79
N ILE A 32 49.91 -78.18 23.36
CA ILE A 32 51.08 -78.23 24.26
C ILE A 32 50.71 -78.93 25.59
N GLY A 33 49.51 -78.68 26.11
CA GLY A 33 49.03 -79.33 27.34
C GLY A 33 48.85 -80.85 27.24
N ALA A 34 48.46 -81.35 26.05
CA ALA A 34 48.18 -82.77 25.85
C ALA A 34 49.43 -83.68 25.92
N ILE A 35 50.62 -83.14 25.64
CA ILE A 35 51.89 -83.90 25.61
C ILE A 35 52.47 -84.09 27.02
N ALA A 36 52.11 -83.22 27.99
CA ALA A 36 52.64 -83.26 29.35
C ALA A 36 52.00 -84.33 30.27
N TYR A 37 50.93 -85.01 29.84
CA TYR A 37 50.10 -85.85 30.71
C TYR A 37 50.46 -87.36 30.73
N PHE A 38 51.34 -87.84 29.85
CA PHE A 38 51.55 -89.28 29.62
C PHE A 38 52.88 -89.85 30.16
N GLY A 39 53.29 -89.42 31.38
CA GLY A 39 54.68 -89.60 31.84
C GLY A 39 54.96 -90.29 33.20
N THR A 40 53.98 -90.68 34.02
CA THR A 40 54.27 -91.13 35.42
C THR A 40 53.37 -92.25 35.98
N ALA A 41 53.87 -93.49 35.97
CA ALA A 41 53.59 -94.64 36.87
C ALA A 41 54.47 -95.83 36.39
N LYS A 42 55.00 -96.78 37.18
CA LYS A 42 54.75 -97.29 38.54
C LYS A 42 56.05 -98.05 38.96
N LEU A 43 56.63 -97.90 40.16
CA LEU A 43 56.44 -98.75 41.36
C LEU A 43 56.06 -100.23 41.08
N SER A 44 56.59 -101.26 41.75
CA SER A 44 57.37 -101.32 43.00
C SER A 44 58.03 -102.70 43.19
N SER A 45 58.91 -102.81 44.21
CA SER A 45 59.14 -103.99 45.05
C SER A 45 59.95 -105.17 44.45
N ASP A 46 60.85 -105.84 45.18
CA ASP A 46 61.15 -105.68 46.61
C ASP A 46 62.57 -106.08 47.02
N LEU A 47 62.88 -105.64 48.24
CA LEU A 47 63.72 -106.23 49.31
C LEU A 47 64.60 -107.46 48.94
N ASP A 48 65.80 -107.61 49.53
CA ASP A 48 65.84 -107.80 50.98
C ASP A 48 67.17 -107.51 51.72
N PHE A 49 66.98 -107.30 53.03
CA PHE A 49 67.86 -107.69 54.13
C PHE A 49 69.29 -107.12 54.18
N LEU A 50 69.48 -105.98 54.84
CA LEU A 50 69.85 -105.89 56.27
C LEU A 50 71.23 -106.47 56.66
N ARG A 51 72.16 -105.55 56.96
CA ARG A 51 73.00 -105.48 58.18
C ARG A 51 73.95 -104.26 58.02
N SER A 52 74.18 -103.39 59.00
CA SER A 52 73.75 -103.36 60.41
C SER A 52 74.09 -102.00 61.05
N GLN A 53 73.15 -101.39 61.79
CA GLN A 53 73.34 -100.44 62.93
C GLN A 53 74.15 -99.13 62.67
N ILE A 54 73.59 -97.92 62.87
CA ILE A 54 73.32 -97.23 64.17
C ILE A 54 74.64 -96.91 64.91
N THR A 55 74.99 -95.65 65.20
CA THR A 55 74.45 -94.86 66.34
C THR A 55 74.74 -93.34 66.21
N SER A 56 73.91 -92.49 66.88
CA SER A 56 74.09 -91.05 67.21
C SER A 56 74.22 -90.06 66.04
N VAL A 57 73.35 -89.07 65.77
CA VAL A 57 72.46 -88.23 66.62
C VAL A 57 73.23 -87.40 67.66
N GLN A 58 73.31 -86.07 67.51
CA GLN A 58 72.52 -85.06 68.26
C GLN A 58 73.07 -83.61 68.10
N SER A 59 72.18 -82.61 68.24
CA SER A 59 72.44 -81.15 68.36
C SER A 59 72.55 -80.33 67.06
N GLY A 60 71.72 -79.26 66.96
CA GLY A 60 71.70 -78.34 65.81
C GLY A 60 70.42 -77.49 65.61
N MET A 61 69.41 -77.57 66.49
CA MET A 61 68.15 -76.81 66.37
C MET A 61 68.18 -75.49 67.17
N GLY A 62 68.88 -74.46 66.66
CA GLY A 62 69.02 -73.17 67.36
C GLY A 62 68.57 -71.91 66.61
N GLU A 63 68.58 -71.91 65.28
CA GLU A 63 68.66 -70.66 64.48
C GLU A 63 67.44 -70.38 63.57
N ALA A 64 66.28 -70.97 63.88
CA ALA A 64 65.08 -70.94 63.03
C ALA A 64 63.97 -69.97 63.50
N ILE A 65 64.25 -69.08 64.47
CA ILE A 65 63.20 -68.30 65.16
C ILE A 65 63.21 -66.79 64.83
N SER A 66 64.33 -66.19 64.38
CA SER A 66 64.41 -64.72 64.18
C SER A 66 64.00 -64.23 62.77
N THR A 67 63.52 -65.09 61.88
CA THR A 67 63.17 -64.74 60.48
C THR A 67 61.67 -64.71 60.21
N LEU A 68 60.83 -64.91 61.23
CA LEU A 68 59.36 -64.93 61.11
C LEU A 68 58.65 -63.62 61.50
N GLU A 69 59.33 -62.67 62.16
CA GLU A 69 58.69 -61.43 62.64
C GLU A 69 58.57 -60.33 61.57
N ASP A 70 59.40 -60.35 60.51
CA ASP A 70 59.47 -59.24 59.54
C ASP A 70 58.44 -59.34 58.38
N LEU A 71 57.74 -60.48 58.24
CA LEU A 71 56.75 -60.68 57.16
C LEU A 71 55.36 -60.07 57.47
N THR A 72 55.10 -59.68 58.71
CA THR A 72 53.80 -59.12 59.14
C THR A 72 53.64 -57.61 58.86
N ALA A 73 54.72 -56.92 58.47
CA ALA A 73 54.71 -55.47 58.24
C ALA A 73 54.26 -55.03 56.82
N GLN A 74 54.19 -55.94 55.84
CA GLN A 74 53.97 -55.59 54.42
C GLN A 74 52.55 -55.86 53.89
N VAL A 75 51.52 -55.82 54.75
CA VAL A 75 50.11 -56.02 54.35
C VAL A 75 49.23 -54.77 54.62
N SER A 76 49.81 -53.68 55.14
CA SER A 76 49.05 -52.47 55.54
C SER A 76 48.92 -51.36 54.48
N GLU A 77 49.31 -51.58 53.21
CA GLU A 77 49.05 -50.62 52.11
C GLU A 77 48.27 -51.26 50.95
N LEU A 78 46.98 -51.49 51.18
CA LEU A 78 46.00 -51.80 50.13
C LEU A 78 44.95 -50.67 49.96
N SER A 79 45.38 -49.42 50.03
CA SER A 79 44.52 -48.22 49.95
C SER A 79 44.09 -47.82 48.52
N ALA A 80 44.33 -48.66 47.52
CA ALA A 80 44.00 -48.39 46.11
C ALA A 80 42.55 -48.78 45.71
N ALA A 81 41.79 -49.47 46.56
CA ALA A 81 40.42 -49.89 46.25
C ALA A 81 39.35 -48.83 46.59
N GLU A 82 39.62 -47.93 47.54
CA GLU A 82 38.60 -47.00 48.07
C GLU A 82 38.34 -45.79 47.15
N GLN A 83 39.37 -45.33 46.43
CA GLN A 83 39.25 -44.18 45.52
C GLN A 83 38.41 -44.45 44.25
N ALA A 84 38.24 -45.72 43.86
CA ALA A 84 37.42 -46.09 42.70
C ALA A 84 35.92 -45.89 42.96
N TYR A 85 35.44 -46.17 44.18
CA TYR A 85 34.02 -46.11 44.52
C TYR A 85 33.50 -44.67 44.58
N VAL A 86 34.32 -43.74 45.09
CA VAL A 86 33.99 -42.29 45.14
C VAL A 86 33.94 -41.66 43.74
N LYS A 87 34.76 -42.15 42.79
CA LYS A 87 34.71 -41.70 41.38
C LYS A 87 33.45 -42.21 40.65
N LEU A 88 32.98 -43.43 40.94
CA LEU A 88 31.78 -44.00 40.31
C LEU A 88 30.51 -43.20 40.63
N ASN A 89 30.33 -42.82 41.90
CA ASN A 89 29.15 -42.09 42.37
C ASN A 89 29.03 -40.67 41.76
N LYS A 90 30.17 -40.01 41.47
CA LYS A 90 30.20 -38.76 40.68
C LYS A 90 29.73 -38.96 39.23
N LEU A 91 30.14 -40.06 38.60
CA LEU A 91 29.72 -40.43 37.25
C LEU A 91 28.22 -40.73 37.18
N GLU A 92 27.68 -41.45 38.17
CA GLU A 92 26.24 -41.75 38.30
C GLU A 92 25.41 -40.48 38.52
N THR A 93 25.83 -39.60 39.44
CA THR A 93 25.19 -38.29 39.68
C THR A 93 25.13 -37.44 38.39
N GLN A 94 26.18 -37.49 37.58
CA GLN A 94 26.24 -36.69 36.34
C GLN A 94 25.48 -37.35 35.18
N LEU A 95 25.38 -38.68 35.15
CA LEU A 95 24.49 -39.43 34.24
C LEU A 95 23.01 -39.10 34.53
N GLN A 96 22.61 -39.02 35.80
CA GLN A 96 21.25 -38.61 36.19
C GLN A 96 20.94 -37.17 35.75
N LYS A 97 21.88 -36.21 35.90
CA LYS A 97 21.70 -34.85 35.36
C LYS A 97 21.61 -34.81 33.85
N ASN A 98 22.32 -35.71 33.14
CA ASN A 98 22.22 -35.85 31.70
C ASN A 98 20.83 -36.35 31.28
N GLN A 99 20.31 -37.38 31.97
CA GLN A 99 18.94 -37.88 31.76
C GLN A 99 17.88 -36.80 32.01
N GLN A 100 18.02 -36.01 33.07
CA GLN A 100 17.12 -34.87 33.34
C GLN A 100 17.22 -33.79 32.25
N ALA A 101 18.43 -33.45 31.80
CA ALA A 101 18.63 -32.48 30.72
C ALA A 101 17.98 -32.94 29.39
N ASN A 102 18.03 -34.24 29.07
CA ASN A 102 17.34 -34.79 27.90
C ASN A 102 15.80 -34.71 28.06
N ALA A 103 15.25 -35.00 29.24
CA ALA A 103 13.81 -34.84 29.50
C ALA A 103 13.34 -33.37 29.41
N ASP A 104 14.20 -32.41 29.75
CA ASP A 104 13.91 -30.98 29.61
C ASP A 104 14.09 -30.49 28.16
N ILE A 105 15.00 -31.08 27.37
CA ILE A 105 15.08 -30.90 25.92
C ILE A 105 13.79 -31.39 25.24
N ASP A 106 13.30 -32.58 25.56
CA ASP A 106 12.08 -33.14 24.96
C ASP A 106 10.86 -32.24 25.22
N LYS A 107 10.72 -31.70 26.44
CA LYS A 107 9.68 -30.71 26.76
C LYS A 107 9.84 -29.42 25.95
N ALA A 108 11.07 -28.91 25.81
CA ALA A 108 11.34 -27.70 25.02
C ALA A 108 11.04 -27.91 23.52
N LEU A 109 11.40 -29.07 22.96
CA LEU A 109 11.07 -29.45 21.58
C LEU A 109 9.57 -29.59 21.37
N GLN A 110 8.83 -30.12 22.34
CA GLN A 110 7.37 -30.23 22.26
C GLN A 110 6.69 -28.86 22.34
N GLN A 111 7.15 -27.97 23.23
CA GLN A 111 6.69 -26.58 23.27
C GLN A 111 7.01 -25.82 21.97
N PHE A 112 8.20 -26.01 21.41
CA PHE A 112 8.59 -25.46 20.12
C PHE A 112 7.68 -25.94 18.99
N SER A 113 7.34 -27.23 18.96
CA SER A 113 6.41 -27.82 17.99
C SER A 113 5.01 -27.22 18.07
N ASP A 114 4.46 -27.08 19.29
CA ASP A 114 3.15 -26.45 19.52
C ASP A 114 3.12 -24.97 19.11
N ILE A 115 4.22 -24.24 19.35
CA ILE A 115 4.38 -22.84 18.94
C ILE A 115 4.54 -22.73 17.42
N ALA A 116 5.32 -23.60 16.79
CA ALA A 116 5.46 -23.65 15.34
C ALA A 116 4.11 -23.95 14.65
N ALA A 117 3.33 -24.89 15.20
CA ALA A 117 1.98 -25.20 14.71
C ALA A 117 1.00 -24.02 14.88
N LYS A 118 1.08 -23.25 15.98
CA LYS A 118 0.29 -22.03 16.19
C LYS A 118 0.73 -20.88 15.27
N ASN A 119 2.03 -20.66 15.10
CA ASN A 119 2.56 -19.61 14.23
C ASN A 119 2.26 -19.89 12.76
N ASN A 120 2.33 -21.15 12.30
CA ASN A 120 1.96 -21.52 10.93
C ASN A 120 0.47 -21.28 10.65
N LYS A 121 -0.42 -21.65 11.60
CA LYS A 121 -1.85 -21.27 11.53
C LYS A 121 -2.04 -19.74 11.52
N GLY A 122 -1.26 -19.01 12.32
CA GLY A 122 -1.25 -17.55 12.33
C GLY A 122 -0.85 -16.91 11.00
N LEU A 123 0.19 -17.43 10.35
CA LEU A 123 0.66 -17.00 9.03
C LEU A 123 -0.42 -17.18 7.94
N VAL A 124 -1.17 -18.29 7.96
CA VAL A 124 -2.30 -18.50 7.03
C VAL A 124 -3.41 -17.47 7.25
N VAL A 125 -3.73 -17.15 8.52
CA VAL A 125 -4.73 -16.10 8.86
C VAL A 125 -4.25 -14.72 8.40
N ILE A 126 -2.99 -14.36 8.66
CA ILE A 126 -2.40 -13.09 8.21
C ILE A 126 -2.45 -13.01 6.68
N ASN A 127 -2.01 -14.04 5.95
CA ASN A 127 -1.97 -14.01 4.49
C ASN A 127 -3.38 -13.89 3.89
N SER A 128 -4.37 -14.63 4.44
CA SER A 128 -5.77 -14.51 4.01
C SER A 128 -6.39 -13.14 4.33
N ALA A 129 -6.01 -12.53 5.46
CA ALA A 129 -6.46 -11.19 5.83
C ALA A 129 -5.85 -10.12 4.90
N THR A 130 -4.53 -10.17 4.65
CA THR A 130 -3.82 -9.25 3.76
C THR A 130 -4.39 -9.30 2.33
N GLY A 131 -4.59 -10.49 1.76
CA GLY A 131 -5.18 -10.63 0.42
C GLY A 131 -6.61 -10.05 0.32
N LYS A 132 -7.43 -10.19 1.37
CA LYS A 132 -8.77 -9.57 1.42
C LYS A 132 -8.74 -8.05 1.65
N ILE A 133 -7.73 -7.53 2.35
CA ILE A 133 -7.51 -6.08 2.47
C ILE A 133 -7.14 -5.51 1.09
N GLU A 134 -6.22 -6.17 0.38
CA GLU A 134 -5.80 -5.79 -0.97
C GLU A 134 -6.97 -5.81 -1.97
N GLU A 135 -7.77 -6.89 -1.98
CA GLU A 135 -8.98 -7.00 -2.81
C GLU A 135 -9.99 -5.87 -2.53
N ASN A 136 -10.24 -5.56 -1.25
CA ASN A 136 -11.13 -4.46 -0.85
C ASN A 136 -10.58 -3.07 -1.23
N LEU A 137 -9.27 -2.84 -1.11
CA LEU A 137 -8.62 -1.59 -1.54
C LEU A 137 -8.70 -1.40 -3.06
N LEU A 138 -8.53 -2.48 -3.83
CA LEU A 138 -8.73 -2.49 -5.29
C LEU A 138 -10.19 -2.22 -5.69
N LEU A 139 -11.15 -2.75 -4.92
CA LEU A 139 -12.60 -2.48 -5.11
C LEU A 139 -12.97 -1.01 -4.85
N ILE A 140 -12.43 -0.41 -3.78
CA ILE A 140 -12.63 1.02 -3.46
C ILE A 140 -12.01 1.91 -4.55
N SER A 141 -10.72 1.74 -4.81
CA SER A 141 -9.93 2.64 -5.66
C SER A 141 -10.29 2.58 -7.15
N GLY A 142 -10.80 1.45 -7.65
CA GLY A 142 -11.14 1.27 -9.06
C GLY A 142 -12.64 1.30 -9.37
N PRO A 143 -13.38 0.20 -9.13
CA PRO A 143 -14.79 0.08 -9.50
C PRO A 143 -15.74 1.11 -8.86
N PHE A 144 -15.62 1.40 -7.56
CA PHE A 144 -16.51 2.38 -6.90
C PHE A 144 -16.24 3.81 -7.36
N GLN A 145 -14.97 4.23 -7.47
CA GLN A 145 -14.64 5.55 -8.01
C GLN A 145 -15.20 5.74 -9.43
N LYS A 146 -14.98 4.75 -10.32
CA LYS A 146 -15.53 4.80 -11.69
C LYS A 146 -17.06 4.79 -11.74
N LEU A 147 -17.74 4.21 -10.74
CA LEU A 147 -19.19 4.32 -10.62
C LEU A 147 -19.60 5.77 -10.31
N ILE A 148 -18.97 6.41 -9.32
CA ILE A 148 -19.20 7.81 -8.96
C ILE A 148 -18.94 8.71 -10.18
N ASP A 149 -17.76 8.62 -10.79
CA ASP A 149 -17.33 9.49 -11.89
C ASP A 149 -18.33 9.43 -13.05
N THR A 150 -18.71 8.21 -13.46
CA THR A 150 -19.65 8.02 -14.56
C THR A 150 -21.08 8.45 -14.21
N ALA A 151 -21.53 8.26 -12.97
CA ALA A 151 -22.84 8.71 -12.51
C ALA A 151 -22.93 10.25 -12.44
N GLN A 152 -21.92 10.91 -11.87
CA GLN A 152 -21.82 12.38 -11.87
C GLN A 152 -21.66 12.98 -13.27
N GLN A 153 -21.04 12.24 -14.21
CA GLN A 153 -20.99 12.67 -15.60
C GLN A 153 -22.34 12.48 -16.31
N ILE A 154 -23.10 11.42 -15.99
CA ILE A 154 -24.48 11.24 -16.47
C ILE A 154 -25.39 12.37 -15.98
N ASP A 155 -25.25 12.79 -14.74
CA ASP A 155 -25.97 13.94 -14.17
C ASP A 155 -25.64 15.26 -14.91
N ARG A 156 -24.35 15.63 -14.96
CA ARG A 156 -23.89 16.84 -15.66
C ARG A 156 -24.31 16.89 -17.14
N GLU A 157 -24.19 15.79 -17.86
CA GLU A 157 -24.62 15.69 -19.27
C GLU A 157 -26.15 15.75 -19.42
N SER A 158 -26.92 15.26 -18.44
CA SER A 158 -28.38 15.35 -18.43
C SER A 158 -28.87 16.77 -18.13
N MET A 159 -28.20 17.48 -17.22
CA MET A 159 -28.45 18.90 -16.94
C MET A 159 -28.07 19.77 -18.14
N GLN A 160 -26.93 19.55 -18.79
CA GLN A 160 -26.58 20.25 -20.02
C GLN A 160 -27.58 19.96 -21.16
N LEU A 161 -28.06 18.73 -21.28
CA LEU A 161 -29.10 18.36 -22.24
C LEU A 161 -30.40 19.13 -21.98
N LEU A 162 -30.82 19.28 -20.72
CA LEU A 162 -31.98 20.09 -20.33
C LEU A 162 -31.78 21.58 -20.66
N VAL A 163 -30.64 22.17 -20.28
CA VAL A 163 -30.28 23.58 -20.60
C VAL A 163 -30.28 23.82 -22.11
N ASN A 164 -29.71 22.90 -22.89
CA ASN A 164 -29.74 23.01 -24.36
C ASN A 164 -31.15 22.86 -24.93
N SER A 165 -32.06 22.17 -24.24
CA SER A 165 -33.46 22.07 -24.63
C SER A 165 -34.22 23.38 -24.44
N TYR A 166 -33.95 24.15 -23.36
CA TYR A 166 -34.43 25.52 -23.23
C TYR A 166 -33.84 26.46 -24.31
N LYS A 167 -32.55 26.32 -24.64
CA LYS A 167 -31.91 27.12 -25.70
C LYS A 167 -32.50 26.86 -27.09
N ILE A 168 -32.97 25.64 -27.38
CA ILE A 168 -33.67 25.31 -28.63
C ILE A 168 -35.04 26.01 -28.70
N ILE A 169 -35.76 26.13 -27.58
CA ILE A 169 -37.03 26.89 -27.50
C ILE A 169 -36.80 28.37 -27.80
N ASN A 170 -35.71 28.94 -27.30
CA ASN A 170 -35.31 30.34 -27.58
C ASN A 170 -34.58 30.49 -28.94
N SER A 171 -35.01 29.73 -29.95
CA SER A 171 -34.58 29.84 -31.35
C SER A 171 -33.06 29.75 -31.61
N ASN A 172 -32.30 29.00 -30.79
CA ASN A 172 -30.86 28.80 -31.03
C ASN A 172 -30.57 27.48 -31.80
N PRO A 173 -30.35 27.50 -33.13
CA PRO A 173 -30.15 26.29 -33.92
C PRO A 173 -28.83 25.55 -33.60
N LYS A 174 -27.84 26.22 -32.99
CA LYS A 174 -26.60 25.54 -32.56
C LYS A 174 -26.86 24.61 -31.38
N ALA A 175 -27.85 24.91 -30.54
CA ALA A 175 -28.15 24.13 -29.34
C ALA A 175 -28.64 22.69 -29.63
N LEU A 176 -29.35 22.45 -30.76
CA LEU A 176 -29.73 21.09 -31.16
C LEU A 176 -28.52 20.20 -31.43
N LYS A 177 -27.47 20.73 -32.09
CA LYS A 177 -26.24 19.98 -32.39
C LYS A 177 -25.51 19.58 -31.10
N VAL A 178 -25.51 20.45 -30.10
CA VAL A 178 -24.94 20.16 -28.77
C VAL A 178 -25.80 19.13 -28.02
N ALA A 179 -27.12 19.31 -27.97
CA ALA A 179 -28.05 18.35 -27.35
C ALA A 179 -27.96 16.94 -27.95
N GLU A 180 -27.81 16.81 -29.28
CA GLU A 180 -27.54 15.51 -29.91
C GLU A 180 -26.18 14.90 -29.53
N SER A 181 -25.18 15.74 -29.23
CA SER A 181 -23.90 15.30 -28.68
C SER A 181 -24.06 14.79 -27.25
N ASN A 182 -24.70 15.56 -26.36
CA ASN A 182 -24.98 15.14 -24.98
C ASN A 182 -25.72 13.79 -24.94
N ILE A 183 -26.73 13.58 -25.80
CA ILE A 183 -27.46 12.30 -25.88
C ILE A 183 -26.53 11.13 -26.28
N LYS A 184 -25.59 11.32 -27.20
CA LYS A 184 -24.60 10.29 -27.55
C LYS A 184 -23.67 10.00 -26.36
N THR A 185 -23.19 11.03 -25.67
CA THR A 185 -22.35 10.90 -24.47
C THR A 185 -23.09 10.13 -23.38
N LEU A 186 -24.34 10.49 -23.08
CA LEU A 186 -25.20 9.79 -22.13
C LEU A 186 -25.37 8.30 -22.48
N PHE A 187 -25.63 7.94 -23.74
CA PHE A 187 -25.70 6.52 -24.14
C PHE A 187 -24.39 5.75 -23.92
N ARG A 188 -23.24 6.40 -24.11
CA ARG A 188 -21.91 5.83 -23.84
C ARG A 188 -21.71 5.63 -22.34
N LEU A 189 -21.96 6.67 -21.55
CA LEU A 189 -21.80 6.66 -20.09
C LEU A 189 -22.73 5.64 -19.43
N LEU A 190 -24.03 5.66 -19.72
CA LEU A 190 -25.00 4.70 -19.19
C LEU A 190 -24.59 3.25 -19.48
N SER A 191 -24.00 2.98 -20.66
CA SER A 191 -23.50 1.64 -20.99
C SER A 191 -22.20 1.29 -20.25
N ALA A 192 -21.33 2.26 -19.96
CA ALA A 192 -20.15 2.07 -19.12
C ALA A 192 -20.55 1.81 -17.65
N THR A 193 -21.44 2.63 -17.09
CA THR A 193 -22.00 2.47 -15.73
C THR A 193 -22.74 1.14 -15.60
N THR A 194 -23.55 0.74 -16.60
CA THR A 194 -24.18 -0.60 -16.62
C THR A 194 -23.13 -1.72 -16.55
N LYS A 195 -22.01 -1.64 -17.29
CA LYS A 195 -20.92 -2.62 -17.20
C LYS A 195 -20.27 -2.64 -15.82
N LEU A 196 -20.13 -1.50 -15.14
CA LEU A 196 -19.65 -1.44 -13.76
C LEU A 196 -20.59 -2.15 -12.77
N THR A 197 -21.91 -2.08 -12.98
CA THR A 197 -22.90 -2.80 -12.14
C THR A 197 -22.79 -4.34 -12.14
N HIS A 198 -21.94 -4.92 -12.99
CA HIS A 198 -21.58 -6.34 -12.97
C HIS A 198 -20.30 -6.64 -12.18
N LYS A 199 -19.45 -5.63 -11.93
CA LYS A 199 -18.19 -5.75 -11.17
C LYS A 199 -18.32 -5.42 -9.69
N ILE A 200 -19.38 -4.71 -9.32
CA ILE A 200 -19.72 -4.34 -7.94
C ILE A 200 -21.19 -4.66 -7.67
N ALA A 201 -21.49 -5.08 -6.45
CA ALA A 201 -22.86 -5.26 -6.00
C ALA A 201 -23.54 -3.88 -5.92
N VAL A 202 -24.66 -3.74 -6.62
CA VAL A 202 -25.46 -2.49 -6.67
C VAL A 202 -26.92 -2.79 -6.32
N THR A 203 -27.65 -1.79 -5.87
CA THR A 203 -29.08 -1.93 -5.59
C THR A 203 -29.88 -2.25 -6.87
N LYS A 204 -30.98 -2.99 -6.71
CA LYS A 204 -31.94 -3.25 -7.79
C LYS A 204 -32.53 -1.95 -8.36
N GLU A 205 -32.66 -0.95 -7.49
CA GLU A 205 -33.15 0.39 -7.84
C GLU A 205 -32.19 1.13 -8.79
N LEU A 206 -30.90 1.20 -8.47
CA LEU A 206 -29.87 1.83 -9.32
C LEU A 206 -29.81 1.19 -10.73
N ARG A 207 -29.94 -0.14 -10.82
CA ARG A 207 -30.05 -0.83 -12.12
C ARG A 207 -31.32 -0.44 -12.89
N ASN A 208 -32.46 -0.32 -12.21
CA ASN A 208 -33.72 0.09 -12.83
C ASN A 208 -33.65 1.54 -13.34
N ASP A 209 -33.08 2.45 -12.56
CA ASP A 209 -33.00 3.88 -12.92
C ASP A 209 -32.04 4.09 -14.11
N LEU A 210 -30.90 3.39 -14.17
CA LEU A 210 -30.01 3.35 -15.34
C LEU A 210 -30.75 2.87 -16.62
N ILE A 211 -31.58 1.83 -16.49
CA ILE A 211 -32.40 1.32 -17.60
C ILE A 211 -33.47 2.35 -18.00
N ASN A 212 -34.08 3.03 -17.03
CA ASN A 212 -35.14 4.01 -17.26
C ASN A 212 -34.63 5.23 -18.04
N ILE A 213 -33.49 5.83 -17.67
CA ILE A 213 -32.89 6.92 -18.49
C ILE A 213 -32.60 6.44 -19.90
N LYS A 214 -31.99 5.25 -20.04
CA LYS A 214 -31.62 4.68 -21.35
C LYS A 214 -32.84 4.47 -22.26
N LYS A 215 -34.01 4.16 -21.69
CA LYS A 215 -35.30 4.10 -22.39
C LYS A 215 -35.83 5.49 -22.80
N GLN A 216 -35.68 6.51 -21.95
CA GLN A 216 -36.19 7.87 -22.22
C GLN A 216 -35.40 8.63 -23.31
N LEU A 217 -34.08 8.42 -23.42
CA LEU A 217 -33.22 9.19 -24.34
C LEU A 217 -33.56 9.08 -25.84
N ARG A 218 -34.07 7.93 -26.31
CA ARG A 218 -34.48 7.75 -27.72
C ARG A 218 -35.75 8.56 -28.07
N PRO A 219 -36.87 8.41 -27.33
CA PRO A 219 -38.03 9.30 -27.43
C PRO A 219 -37.69 10.78 -27.26
N TYR A 220 -36.75 11.11 -26.36
CA TYR A 220 -36.29 12.48 -26.13
C TYR A 220 -35.66 13.10 -27.39
N ARG A 221 -34.68 12.42 -27.99
CA ARG A 221 -34.03 12.85 -29.24
C ARG A 221 -35.03 13.05 -30.39
N SER A 222 -36.01 12.15 -30.50
CA SER A 222 -37.07 12.27 -31.51
C SER A 222 -37.92 13.53 -31.28
N SER A 223 -38.23 13.84 -30.02
CA SER A 223 -39.02 15.02 -29.65
C SER A 223 -38.27 16.33 -29.94
N LEU A 224 -36.98 16.42 -29.60
CA LEU A 224 -36.12 17.57 -29.93
C LEU A 224 -36.03 17.84 -31.44
N ARG A 225 -35.85 16.77 -32.24
CA ARG A 225 -35.80 16.88 -33.71
C ARG A 225 -37.11 17.33 -34.34
N LYS A 226 -38.25 16.97 -33.75
CA LYS A 226 -39.57 17.46 -34.18
C LYS A 226 -39.74 18.94 -33.83
N MET A 227 -39.34 19.35 -32.63
CA MET A 227 -39.44 20.74 -32.18
C MET A 227 -38.63 21.70 -33.06
N ASN A 228 -37.38 21.37 -33.38
CA ASN A 228 -36.50 22.22 -34.21
C ASN A 228 -36.94 22.32 -35.70
N LYS A 229 -38.08 21.71 -36.09
CA LYS A 229 -38.68 21.86 -37.43
C LYS A 229 -39.92 22.75 -37.45
N LEU A 230 -40.41 23.18 -36.29
CA LEU A 230 -41.55 24.08 -36.15
C LEU A 230 -41.08 25.53 -36.33
N THR A 231 -41.92 26.37 -36.94
CA THR A 231 -41.66 27.82 -37.04
C THR A 231 -41.87 28.51 -35.68
N ALA A 232 -41.35 29.73 -35.52
CA ALA A 232 -41.36 30.42 -34.21
C ALA A 232 -42.77 30.63 -33.63
N LEU A 233 -43.82 30.77 -34.47
CA LEU A 233 -45.22 30.84 -34.01
C LEU A 233 -45.82 29.46 -33.67
N GLU A 234 -45.28 28.36 -34.20
CA GLU A 234 -45.75 26.99 -33.95
C GLU A 234 -45.10 26.35 -32.70
N ILE A 235 -44.13 27.02 -32.07
CA ILE A 235 -43.49 26.60 -30.80
C ILE A 235 -44.41 26.87 -29.57
N THR A 236 -45.71 27.09 -29.81
CA THR A 236 -46.74 27.39 -28.82
C THR A 236 -46.84 26.32 -27.71
N THR A 237 -46.24 26.68 -26.57
CA THR A 237 -46.47 26.27 -25.16
C THR A 237 -46.70 24.79 -24.79
N SER A 238 -47.44 23.96 -25.53
CA SER A 238 -47.69 22.55 -25.16
C SER A 238 -46.55 21.60 -25.60
N SER A 239 -46.14 21.68 -26.87
CA SER A 239 -45.08 20.81 -27.44
C SER A 239 -43.73 21.04 -26.75
N SER A 240 -43.37 22.31 -26.59
CA SER A 240 -42.15 22.79 -25.91
C SER A 240 -42.09 22.33 -24.45
N LYS A 241 -43.19 22.53 -23.70
CA LYS A 241 -43.33 22.09 -22.31
C LYS A 241 -43.29 20.57 -22.17
N ALA A 242 -43.86 19.82 -23.12
CA ALA A 242 -43.81 18.36 -23.11
C ALA A 242 -42.41 17.79 -23.37
N VAL A 243 -41.51 18.53 -24.02
CA VAL A 243 -40.09 18.15 -24.13
C VAL A 243 -39.33 18.55 -22.89
N ILE A 244 -39.47 19.79 -22.39
CA ILE A 244 -38.83 20.20 -21.13
C ILE A 244 -39.14 19.24 -19.99
N LEU A 245 -40.42 18.85 -19.81
CA LEU A 245 -40.84 17.88 -18.80
C LEU A 245 -40.19 16.49 -18.94
N LYS A 246 -39.82 16.07 -20.17
CA LYS A 246 -39.05 14.83 -20.37
C LYS A 246 -37.57 15.03 -20.05
N GLY A 247 -37.03 16.22 -20.28
CA GLY A 247 -35.65 16.58 -19.95
C GLY A 247 -35.45 16.67 -18.43
N GLU A 248 -36.38 17.32 -17.73
CA GLU A 248 -36.47 17.33 -16.26
C GLU A 248 -36.53 15.91 -15.70
N LYS A 249 -37.38 15.03 -16.24
CA LYS A 249 -37.43 13.62 -15.82
C LYS A 249 -36.12 12.85 -16.04
N ILE A 250 -35.37 13.18 -17.10
CA ILE A 250 -34.05 12.58 -17.35
C ILE A 250 -33.02 13.13 -16.34
N ALA A 251 -33.01 14.44 -16.08
CA ALA A 251 -32.12 15.07 -15.11
C ALA A 251 -32.39 14.59 -13.67
N VAL A 252 -33.65 14.53 -13.22
CA VAL A 252 -34.03 14.02 -11.89
C VAL A 252 -33.61 12.57 -11.70
N LEU A 253 -33.79 11.70 -12.71
CA LEU A 253 -33.27 10.33 -12.65
C LEU A 253 -31.74 10.29 -12.63
N ALA A 254 -31.06 11.22 -13.31
CA ALA A 254 -29.61 11.26 -13.38
C ALA A 254 -28.97 11.69 -12.05
N ALA A 255 -29.53 12.73 -11.41
CA ALA A 255 -29.19 13.14 -10.05
C ALA A 255 -29.39 11.99 -9.05
N LYS A 256 -30.56 11.33 -9.11
CA LYS A 256 -30.86 10.16 -8.25
C LYS A 256 -29.84 9.02 -8.42
N ILE A 257 -29.39 8.76 -9.64
CA ILE A 257 -28.33 7.77 -9.95
C ILE A 257 -26.97 8.19 -9.37
N ALA A 258 -26.64 9.50 -9.42
CA ALA A 258 -25.43 10.03 -8.80
C ALA A 258 -25.46 9.91 -7.27
N ASP A 259 -26.59 10.24 -6.63
CA ASP A 259 -26.78 10.09 -5.18
C ASP A 259 -26.71 8.62 -4.73
N GLN A 260 -27.39 7.72 -5.44
CA GLN A 260 -27.33 6.27 -5.19
C GLN A 260 -25.90 5.72 -5.35
N ALA A 261 -25.16 6.16 -6.38
CA ALA A 261 -23.77 5.74 -6.59
C ALA A 261 -22.85 6.24 -5.46
N ASN A 262 -23.02 7.50 -5.03
CA ASN A 262 -22.25 8.11 -3.95
C ASN A 262 -22.55 7.46 -2.58
N SER A 263 -23.82 7.22 -2.28
CA SER A 263 -24.26 6.51 -1.06
C SER A 263 -23.71 5.08 -1.00
N LEU A 264 -23.79 4.34 -2.11
CA LEU A 264 -23.27 2.98 -2.20
C LEU A 264 -21.74 2.92 -2.02
N ALA A 265 -21.01 3.86 -2.63
CA ALA A 265 -19.56 3.93 -2.48
C ALA A 265 -19.16 4.28 -1.03
N LYS A 266 -19.86 5.20 -0.36
CA LYS A 266 -19.64 5.51 1.07
C LYS A 266 -19.87 4.27 1.95
N GLN A 267 -20.95 3.51 1.72
CA GLN A 267 -21.22 2.26 2.44
C GLN A 267 -20.14 1.20 2.18
N GLY A 268 -19.66 1.08 0.94
CA GLY A 268 -18.54 0.19 0.59
C GLY A 268 -17.23 0.56 1.31
N ILE A 269 -16.89 1.85 1.35
CA ILE A 269 -15.71 2.37 2.05
C ILE A 269 -15.80 2.10 3.55
N VAL A 270 -16.93 2.36 4.20
CA VAL A 270 -17.13 2.07 5.64
C VAL A 270 -16.99 0.57 5.92
N THR A 271 -17.62 -0.28 5.11
CA THR A 271 -17.55 -1.75 5.27
C THR A 271 -16.11 -2.26 5.14
N ALA A 272 -15.36 -1.74 4.18
CA ALA A 272 -13.95 -2.11 3.97
C ALA A 272 -13.02 -1.55 5.06
N LEU A 273 -13.29 -0.35 5.59
CA LEU A 273 -12.57 0.21 6.74
C LEU A 273 -12.78 -0.62 8.01
N ASP A 274 -14.02 -1.01 8.31
CA ASP A 274 -14.32 -1.89 9.45
C ASP A 274 -13.68 -3.27 9.29
N PHE A 275 -13.74 -3.87 8.09
CA PHE A 275 -13.04 -5.12 7.79
C PHE A 275 -11.53 -4.99 7.97
N THR A 276 -10.93 -3.89 7.50
CA THR A 276 -9.50 -3.61 7.65
C THR A 276 -9.12 -3.42 9.12
N LYS A 277 -9.96 -2.75 9.92
CA LYS A 277 -9.78 -2.56 11.36
C LYS A 277 -9.85 -3.87 12.14
N GLN A 278 -10.81 -4.74 11.83
CA GLN A 278 -10.92 -6.08 12.41
C GLN A 278 -9.72 -6.96 12.03
N SER A 279 -9.33 -6.92 10.76
CA SER A 279 -8.18 -7.67 10.24
C SER A 279 -6.87 -7.21 10.88
N LYS A 280 -6.67 -5.90 11.03
CA LYS A 280 -5.53 -5.32 11.75
C LYS A 280 -5.49 -5.79 13.21
N ALA A 281 -6.62 -5.78 13.92
CA ALA A 281 -6.69 -6.27 15.30
C ALA A 281 -6.34 -7.77 15.43
N GLN A 282 -6.68 -8.60 14.43
CA GLN A 282 -6.24 -10.00 14.37
C GLN A 282 -4.72 -10.12 14.10
N ILE A 283 -4.18 -9.33 13.17
CA ILE A 283 -2.75 -9.28 12.86
C ILE A 283 -1.94 -8.83 14.09
N ASP A 284 -2.37 -7.77 14.78
CA ASP A 284 -1.72 -7.26 15.99
C ASP A 284 -1.73 -8.30 17.12
N LYS A 285 -2.87 -9.00 17.33
CA LYS A 285 -2.95 -10.12 18.28
C LYS A 285 -2.01 -11.27 17.91
N GLN A 286 -1.89 -11.61 16.63
CA GLN A 286 -0.96 -12.65 16.17
C GLN A 286 0.51 -12.20 16.29
N LYS A 287 0.80 -10.91 16.12
CA LYS A 287 2.14 -10.34 16.33
C LYS A 287 2.61 -10.49 17.78
N VAL A 288 1.72 -10.29 18.75
CA VAL A 288 2.01 -10.54 20.18
C VAL A 288 2.27 -12.02 20.45
N ILE A 289 1.48 -12.93 19.85
CA ILE A 289 1.71 -14.38 19.94
C ILE A 289 3.07 -14.76 19.35
N ASN A 290 3.45 -14.19 18.20
CA ASN A 290 4.77 -14.43 17.59
C ASN A 290 5.91 -13.89 18.47
N GLN A 291 5.75 -12.74 19.14
CA GLN A 291 6.73 -12.20 20.09
C GLN A 291 6.91 -13.10 21.32
N GLN A 292 5.82 -13.63 21.88
CA GLN A 292 5.89 -14.64 22.94
C GLN A 292 6.56 -15.94 22.45
N GLY A 293 6.27 -16.35 21.21
CA GLY A 293 6.96 -17.47 20.56
C GLY A 293 8.47 -17.26 20.50
N ASN A 294 8.94 -16.09 20.07
CA ASN A 294 10.38 -15.79 19.99
C ASN A 294 11.07 -15.84 21.37
N LEU A 295 10.43 -15.31 22.42
CA LEU A 295 10.94 -15.42 23.81
C LEU A 295 11.07 -16.88 24.28
N ILE A 296 10.10 -17.74 23.95
CA ILE A 296 10.16 -19.16 24.30
C ILE A 296 11.20 -19.90 23.46
N ILE A 297 11.41 -19.51 22.19
CA ILE A 297 12.50 -20.02 21.34
C ILE A 297 13.86 -19.65 21.94
N GLU A 298 14.06 -18.41 22.39
CA GLU A 298 15.28 -17.96 23.04
C GLU A 298 15.57 -18.74 24.34
N GLN A 299 14.55 -18.94 25.18
CA GLN A 299 14.63 -19.80 26.37
C GLN A 299 14.96 -21.26 26.02
N SER A 300 14.37 -21.81 24.95
CA SER A 300 14.62 -23.17 24.48
C SER A 300 16.06 -23.34 23.97
N ILE A 301 16.57 -22.36 23.21
CA ILE A 301 17.97 -22.32 22.76
C ILE A 301 18.92 -22.26 23.96
N ALA A 302 18.60 -21.48 24.99
CA ALA A 302 19.40 -21.41 26.21
C ALA A 302 19.41 -22.74 27.01
N ILE A 303 18.29 -23.48 27.04
CA ILE A 303 18.21 -24.81 27.66
C ILE A 303 19.06 -25.82 26.86
N VAL A 304 18.90 -25.89 25.54
CA VAL A 304 19.68 -26.77 24.66
C VAL A 304 21.18 -26.47 24.74
N SER A 305 21.55 -25.18 24.78
CA SER A 305 22.95 -24.74 24.95
C SER A 305 23.56 -25.24 26.27
N LYS A 306 22.85 -25.07 27.40
CA LYS A 306 23.28 -25.59 28.72
C LYS A 306 23.41 -27.11 28.73
N ALA A 307 22.47 -27.82 28.12
CA ALA A 307 22.52 -29.28 28.02
C ALA A 307 23.70 -29.75 27.16
N ASN A 308 23.99 -29.06 26.05
CA ASN A 308 25.14 -29.37 25.20
C ASN A 308 26.47 -29.12 25.92
N GLN A 309 26.56 -28.05 26.72
CA GLN A 309 27.71 -27.80 27.60
C GLN A 309 27.89 -28.88 28.68
N ALA A 310 26.79 -29.38 29.27
CA ALA A 310 26.82 -30.49 30.21
C ALA A 310 27.26 -31.81 29.54
N ASN A 311 26.86 -32.04 28.28
CA ASN A 311 27.31 -33.19 27.48
C ASN A 311 28.81 -33.12 27.17
N GLN A 312 29.35 -31.94 26.83
CA GLN A 312 30.80 -31.75 26.66
C GLN A 312 31.56 -32.05 27.96
N LEU A 313 31.13 -31.47 29.09
CA LEU A 313 31.75 -31.75 30.40
C LEU A 313 31.69 -33.24 30.79
N PHE A 314 30.64 -33.96 30.41
CA PHE A 314 30.55 -35.40 30.62
C PHE A 314 31.51 -36.18 29.69
N ALA A 315 31.62 -35.79 28.41
CA ALA A 315 32.55 -36.40 27.46
C ALA A 315 34.01 -36.19 27.86
N ASP A 316 34.38 -35.00 28.32
CA ASP A 316 35.71 -34.68 28.85
C ASP A 316 36.03 -35.56 30.08
N LEU A 317 35.08 -35.65 31.01
CA LEU A 317 35.23 -36.45 32.24
C LEU A 317 35.29 -37.96 31.95
N LEU A 318 34.56 -38.46 30.95
CA LEU A 318 34.66 -39.85 30.49
C LEU A 318 36.03 -40.13 29.86
N THR A 319 36.51 -39.21 29.03
CA THR A 319 37.82 -39.31 28.36
C THR A 319 38.96 -39.35 29.38
N LEU A 320 38.90 -38.48 30.40
CA LEU A 320 39.92 -38.38 31.44
C LEU A 320 39.96 -39.64 32.34
N ASN A 321 38.81 -40.22 32.70
CA ASN A 321 38.75 -41.49 33.44
C ASN A 321 39.21 -42.70 32.60
N LEU A 322 38.89 -42.74 31.29
CA LEU A 322 39.40 -43.78 30.38
C LEU A 322 40.93 -43.73 30.24
N GLN A 323 41.51 -42.53 30.31
CA GLN A 323 42.95 -42.31 30.27
C GLN A 323 43.65 -42.79 31.57
N GLU A 324 43.06 -42.54 32.75
CA GLU A 324 43.54 -43.08 34.03
C GLU A 324 43.40 -44.62 34.13
N LEU A 325 42.34 -45.20 33.57
CA LEU A 325 42.14 -46.66 33.56
C LEU A 325 43.23 -47.38 32.75
N GLY A 326 43.67 -46.76 31.65
CA GLY A 326 44.82 -47.22 30.86
C GLY A 326 46.15 -47.24 31.62
N VAL A 327 46.32 -46.35 32.61
CA VAL A 327 47.50 -46.35 33.51
C VAL A 327 47.37 -47.46 34.56
N SER A 328 46.18 -47.67 35.13
CA SER A 328 45.95 -48.66 36.20
C SER A 328 46.13 -50.11 35.74
N LEU A 329 45.87 -50.44 34.47
CA LEU A 329 46.11 -51.80 33.94
C LEU A 329 47.60 -52.19 33.79
N SER A 330 48.54 -51.26 34.01
CA SER A 330 49.98 -51.51 33.85
C SER A 330 50.68 -52.24 35.02
N VAL A 331 49.98 -52.45 36.15
CA VAL A 331 50.58 -52.97 37.40
C VAL A 331 50.63 -54.50 37.49
N ILE A 332 49.83 -55.21 36.69
CA ILE A 332 49.68 -56.68 36.72
C ILE A 332 51.01 -57.48 36.55
N PRO A 333 52.04 -57.05 35.78
CA PRO A 333 53.26 -57.83 35.62
C PRO A 333 54.21 -57.85 36.85
N LYS A 334 54.04 -56.98 37.86
CA LYS A 334 55.07 -56.78 38.90
C LYS A 334 54.96 -57.70 40.13
N VAL A 335 53.83 -58.37 40.34
CA VAL A 335 53.67 -59.30 41.48
C VAL A 335 54.16 -60.72 41.16
N SER A 336 54.16 -61.12 39.88
CA SER A 336 54.52 -62.48 39.47
C SER A 336 56.00 -62.82 39.60
N ASN A 337 56.91 -61.84 39.69
CA ASN A 337 58.36 -62.09 39.66
C ASN A 337 58.97 -62.41 41.03
N ASN A 338 58.33 -61.99 42.13
CA ASN A 338 58.86 -62.23 43.49
C ASN A 338 58.45 -63.60 44.06
N ILE A 339 57.48 -64.30 43.47
CA ILE A 339 57.09 -65.66 43.88
C ILE A 339 58.07 -66.70 43.31
N SER A 340 58.58 -66.49 42.10
CA SER A 340 59.50 -67.42 41.44
C SER A 340 60.85 -67.58 42.15
N GLN A 341 61.32 -66.54 42.85
CA GLN A 341 62.63 -66.56 43.52
C GLN A 341 62.60 -67.15 44.94
N SER A 342 61.40 -67.30 45.54
CA SER A 342 61.21 -67.85 46.89
C SER A 342 61.04 -69.38 46.93
N ILE A 343 60.86 -70.03 45.78
CA ILE A 343 60.76 -71.50 45.69
C ILE A 343 62.14 -72.14 45.49
N GLU A 344 63.05 -71.46 44.77
CA GLU A 344 64.40 -71.95 44.47
C GLU A 344 65.31 -72.01 45.71
N THR A 345 65.01 -71.22 46.74
CA THR A 345 65.72 -71.22 48.04
C THR A 345 65.17 -72.21 49.06
N MET A 346 63.97 -72.77 48.86
CA MET A 346 63.37 -73.77 49.78
C MET A 346 63.77 -75.23 49.48
N GLN A 347 64.30 -75.54 48.30
CA GLN A 347 64.84 -76.88 47.98
C GLN A 347 66.35 -77.04 48.26
N ALA A 348 67.01 -76.00 48.77
CA ALA A 348 68.47 -75.98 48.89
C ALA A 348 69.04 -76.22 50.30
N LYS A 349 68.22 -76.32 51.38
CA LYS A 349 68.78 -76.40 52.76
C LYS A 349 67.93 -76.99 53.91
N VAL A 350 67.10 -78.02 53.66
CA VAL A 350 66.65 -78.95 54.73
C VAL A 350 66.91 -80.41 54.35
N SER A 351 68.20 -80.72 54.18
CA SER A 351 68.78 -82.04 54.39
C SER A 351 70.28 -81.83 54.58
N GLY A 352 70.74 -81.83 55.84
CA GLY A 352 72.16 -82.08 56.12
C GLY A 352 72.50 -83.51 55.65
N ASP A 353 73.69 -83.83 55.13
CA ASP A 353 75.03 -83.31 55.48
C ASP A 353 75.30 -83.53 56.98
N GLN A 354 76.28 -84.30 57.47
CA GLN A 354 77.42 -85.05 56.90
C GLN A 354 77.67 -86.29 57.81
N SER A 355 78.54 -87.28 57.55
CA SER A 355 79.50 -87.65 56.48
C SER A 355 79.79 -89.18 56.60
N GLY A 356 80.51 -89.87 55.71
CA GLY A 356 81.05 -89.54 54.40
C GLY A 356 81.97 -90.65 53.86
N GLN A 357 82.57 -90.41 52.68
CA GLN A 357 83.88 -90.94 52.19
C GLN A 357 84.15 -92.45 52.38
N LEU A 358 84.30 -93.28 51.34
CA LEU A 358 85.19 -93.26 50.17
C LEU A 358 84.83 -94.56 49.39
N ASP A 359 85.02 -94.77 48.10
CA ASP A 359 85.63 -94.01 46.99
C ASP A 359 85.14 -94.67 45.67
N ILE A 360 85.67 -94.24 44.52
CA ILE A 360 85.65 -94.93 43.22
C ILE A 360 84.32 -94.83 42.46
N ALA A 361 84.28 -93.74 41.67
CA ALA A 361 83.54 -93.63 40.43
C ALA A 361 83.84 -94.76 39.42
N GLN A 362 83.15 -94.74 38.27
CA GLN A 362 83.29 -95.66 37.12
C GLN A 362 82.63 -97.04 37.34
N ASN A 363 81.42 -97.29 36.86
CA ASN A 363 81.06 -97.23 35.43
C ASN A 363 79.53 -97.17 35.28
N ARG A 364 79.03 -96.08 34.69
CA ARG A 364 78.61 -95.94 33.27
C ARG A 364 77.17 -96.41 33.03
N ALA A 365 76.27 -95.53 32.60
CA ALA A 365 76.25 -94.86 31.29
C ALA A 365 75.95 -95.81 30.10
N GLN A 366 74.82 -96.54 30.19
CA GLN A 366 74.24 -97.28 29.05
C GLN A 366 72.73 -97.04 28.83
N GLN A 367 72.06 -96.15 29.58
CA GLN A 367 70.61 -95.89 29.45
C GLN A 367 70.23 -94.49 28.93
N ALA A 368 71.19 -93.74 28.37
CA ALA A 368 70.99 -92.33 28.00
C ALA A 368 70.82 -92.05 26.47
N GLU A 369 70.76 -93.07 25.61
CA GLU A 369 70.90 -92.86 24.15
C GLU A 369 69.59 -92.90 23.33
N GLN A 370 68.53 -93.61 23.77
CA GLN A 370 67.40 -93.94 22.87
C GLN A 370 66.26 -92.92 22.80
N ASN A 371 66.12 -91.96 23.72
CA ASN A 371 64.98 -91.02 23.76
C ASN A 371 65.21 -89.67 23.04
N ALA A 372 66.33 -89.50 22.34
CA ALA A 372 66.82 -88.18 21.90
C ALA A 372 66.41 -87.71 20.48
N LYS A 373 65.54 -88.41 19.75
CA LYS A 373 65.35 -88.16 18.28
C LYS A 373 63.96 -87.80 17.75
N THR A 374 62.88 -87.87 18.54
CA THR A 374 61.50 -87.70 18.01
C THR A 374 60.74 -86.44 18.47
N ILE A 375 61.15 -85.82 19.58
CA ILE A 375 60.44 -84.65 20.16
C ILE A 375 60.71 -83.31 19.44
N PRO A 376 61.95 -82.93 19.02
CA PRO A 376 62.19 -81.59 18.49
C PRO A 376 61.59 -81.33 17.09
N VAL A 377 61.33 -82.37 16.29
CA VAL A 377 60.81 -82.23 14.92
C VAL A 377 59.36 -81.73 14.89
N LEU A 378 58.51 -82.17 15.82
CA LEU A 378 57.12 -81.74 15.91
C LEU A 378 56.98 -80.27 16.33
N ILE A 379 57.86 -79.79 17.23
CA ILE A 379 57.86 -78.40 17.70
C ILE A 379 58.22 -77.44 16.56
N ILE A 380 59.24 -77.76 15.76
CA ILE A 380 59.65 -76.94 14.60
C ILE A 380 58.52 -76.85 13.55
N GLY A 381 57.79 -77.95 13.29
CA GLY A 381 56.66 -77.97 12.37
C GLY A 381 55.53 -77.01 12.77
N VAL A 382 55.15 -77.00 14.06
CA VAL A 382 54.12 -76.09 14.58
C VAL A 382 54.57 -74.62 14.50
N CYS A 383 55.83 -74.33 14.83
CA CYS A 383 56.39 -72.97 14.73
C CYS A 383 56.38 -72.42 13.30
N ILE A 384 56.73 -73.22 12.29
CA ILE A 384 56.72 -72.79 10.88
C ILE A 384 55.29 -72.47 10.41
N ILE A 385 54.30 -73.28 10.78
CA ILE A 385 52.89 -73.07 10.43
C ILE A 385 52.37 -71.78 11.09
N ALA A 386 52.68 -71.53 12.36
CA ALA A 386 52.31 -70.31 13.07
C ALA A 386 52.94 -69.05 12.42
N LEU A 387 54.18 -69.13 11.95
CA LEU A 387 54.88 -68.03 11.28
C LEU A 387 54.26 -67.72 9.90
N MET A 388 53.96 -68.75 9.11
CA MET A 388 53.25 -68.61 7.82
C MET A 388 51.86 -67.99 7.98
N LEU A 389 51.08 -68.42 8.98
CA LEU A 389 49.77 -67.83 9.31
C LEU A 389 49.90 -66.35 9.72
N SER A 390 50.91 -66.01 10.52
CA SER A 390 51.16 -64.63 10.95
C SER A 390 51.45 -63.70 9.77
N VAL A 391 52.30 -64.13 8.82
CA VAL A 391 52.61 -63.36 7.60
C VAL A 391 51.36 -63.18 6.72
N LEU A 392 50.53 -64.22 6.58
CA LEU A 392 49.28 -64.15 5.80
C LEU A 392 48.29 -63.14 6.40
N ILE A 393 48.10 -63.15 7.72
CA ILE A 393 47.22 -62.21 8.43
C ILE A 393 47.71 -60.76 8.26
N ILE A 394 49.02 -60.50 8.37
CA ILE A 394 49.62 -59.17 8.18
C ILE A 394 49.37 -58.65 6.74
N LEU A 395 49.53 -59.51 5.73
CA LEU A 395 49.29 -59.13 4.33
C LEU A 395 47.80 -58.82 4.06
N MET A 396 46.87 -59.54 4.69
CA MET A 396 45.44 -59.23 4.64
C MET A 396 45.13 -57.90 5.32
N LEU A 397 45.53 -57.69 6.58
CA LEU A 397 45.31 -56.44 7.32
C LEU A 397 45.84 -55.21 6.56
N ARG A 398 47.03 -55.31 5.96
CA ARG A 398 47.63 -54.23 5.16
C ARG A 398 46.81 -53.85 3.93
N ARG A 399 46.21 -54.83 3.25
CA ARG A 399 45.45 -54.61 2.01
C ARG A 399 44.00 -54.19 2.26
N TRP A 400 43.39 -54.65 3.35
CA TRP A 400 41.95 -54.46 3.64
C TRP A 400 41.66 -53.34 4.65
N ILE A 401 42.63 -52.96 5.50
CA ILE A 401 42.46 -51.88 6.50
C ILE A 401 43.46 -50.74 6.26
N ILE A 402 44.78 -51.01 6.27
CA ILE A 402 45.78 -49.93 6.30
C ILE A 402 45.76 -49.07 5.02
N LYS A 403 45.74 -49.68 3.82
CA LYS A 403 45.71 -48.91 2.56
C LYS A 403 44.42 -48.10 2.37
N PRO A 404 43.20 -48.64 2.60
CA PRO A 404 41.97 -47.85 2.56
C PRO A 404 41.93 -46.73 3.61
N LEU A 405 42.38 -46.99 4.84
CA LEU A 405 42.40 -45.98 5.92
C LEU A 405 43.34 -44.81 5.58
N SER A 406 44.52 -45.09 5.03
CA SER A 406 45.43 -44.03 4.55
C SER A 406 44.78 -43.15 3.48
N ARG A 407 44.04 -43.71 2.52
CA ARG A 407 43.30 -42.92 1.52
C ARG A 407 42.17 -42.10 2.14
N PHE A 408 41.48 -42.64 3.13
CA PHE A 408 40.45 -41.91 3.88
C PHE A 408 41.06 -40.69 4.58
N VAL A 409 42.18 -40.85 5.30
CA VAL A 409 42.89 -39.74 5.95
C VAL A 409 43.34 -38.68 4.94
N THR A 410 43.98 -39.05 3.83
CA THR A 410 44.36 -38.09 2.78
C THR A 410 43.14 -37.42 2.12
N GLY A 411 42.03 -38.14 1.99
CA GLY A 411 40.77 -37.61 1.48
C GLY A 411 40.18 -36.54 2.41
N VAL A 412 40.09 -36.84 3.70
CA VAL A 412 39.62 -35.91 4.74
C VAL A 412 40.55 -34.69 4.87
N GLN A 413 41.87 -34.87 4.76
CA GLN A 413 42.83 -33.76 4.77
C GLN A 413 42.54 -32.75 3.65
N ARG A 414 42.22 -33.22 2.43
CA ARG A 414 41.81 -32.34 1.33
C ARG A 414 40.51 -31.59 1.64
N VAL A 415 39.55 -32.21 2.33
CA VAL A 415 38.33 -31.53 2.78
C VAL A 415 38.65 -30.44 3.81
N SER A 416 39.54 -30.69 4.76
CA SER A 416 39.98 -29.66 5.73
C SER A 416 40.79 -28.53 5.10
N ASP A 417 41.44 -28.79 3.96
CA ASP A 417 42.13 -27.79 3.15
C ASP A 417 41.16 -27.04 2.19
N ASN A 418 39.85 -27.17 2.42
CA ASN A 418 38.73 -26.59 1.64
C ASN A 418 38.58 -27.08 0.18
N ASP A 419 39.17 -28.23 -0.17
CA ASP A 419 39.02 -28.85 -1.50
C ASP A 419 37.78 -29.75 -1.57
N LEU A 420 36.62 -29.14 -1.83
CA LEU A 420 35.32 -29.80 -1.97
C LEU A 420 35.14 -30.51 -3.34
N THR A 421 36.15 -30.48 -4.22
CA THR A 421 36.22 -31.34 -5.42
C THR A 421 36.69 -32.77 -5.11
N THR A 422 37.12 -33.04 -3.87
CA THR A 422 37.67 -34.34 -3.48
C THR A 422 36.60 -35.42 -3.35
N HIS A 423 36.89 -36.61 -3.87
CA HIS A 423 36.04 -37.80 -3.70
C HIS A 423 36.88 -38.94 -3.09
N ILE A 424 36.49 -39.40 -1.91
CA ILE A 424 37.21 -40.45 -1.20
C ILE A 424 36.83 -41.81 -1.78
N ASN A 425 37.82 -42.47 -2.40
CA ASN A 425 37.64 -43.71 -3.14
C ASN A 425 37.51 -44.93 -2.21
N ASP A 426 36.39 -45.64 -2.30
CA ASP A 426 36.04 -46.81 -1.47
C ASP A 426 36.78 -48.12 -1.84
N LYS A 427 37.55 -48.15 -2.94
CA LYS A 427 38.18 -49.37 -3.47
C LYS A 427 39.09 -50.06 -2.44
N GLY A 428 38.60 -51.17 -1.90
CA GLY A 428 39.31 -52.03 -0.95
C GLY A 428 38.89 -51.84 0.50
N ALA A 429 38.05 -50.84 0.80
CA ALA A 429 37.41 -50.71 2.11
C ALA A 429 36.30 -51.75 2.28
N ILE A 430 36.18 -52.30 3.49
CA ILE A 430 35.12 -53.21 3.91
C ILE A 430 34.46 -52.72 5.20
N GLY A 431 33.28 -53.26 5.51
CA GLY A 431 32.57 -53.00 6.76
C GLY A 431 32.36 -51.51 7.03
N GLU A 432 32.65 -51.14 8.27
CA GLU A 432 32.40 -49.83 8.88
C GLU A 432 33.17 -48.70 8.16
N LEU A 433 34.40 -48.97 7.70
CA LEU A 433 35.24 -47.99 7.00
C LEU A 433 34.63 -47.58 5.65
N LYS A 434 33.98 -48.50 4.94
CA LYS A 434 33.29 -48.17 3.67
C LYS A 434 32.05 -47.31 3.92
N GLN A 435 31.31 -47.56 5.01
CA GLN A 435 30.17 -46.72 5.39
C GLN A 435 30.63 -45.30 5.75
N LEU A 436 31.72 -45.17 6.51
CA LEU A 436 32.32 -43.89 6.87
C LEU A 436 32.78 -43.08 5.63
N ILE A 437 33.45 -43.73 4.67
CA ILE A 437 33.83 -43.11 3.38
C ILE A 437 32.60 -42.53 2.65
N ASN A 438 31.50 -43.28 2.59
CA ASN A 438 30.28 -42.83 1.94
C ASN A 438 29.62 -41.65 2.68
N SER A 439 29.54 -41.71 4.02
CA SER A 439 29.00 -40.60 4.82
C SER A 439 29.81 -39.31 4.66
N VAL A 440 31.14 -39.39 4.61
CA VAL A 440 32.00 -38.22 4.36
C VAL A 440 31.82 -37.70 2.93
N ASN A 441 31.72 -38.57 1.92
CA ASN A 441 31.45 -38.12 0.54
C ASN A 441 30.09 -37.40 0.42
N LEU A 442 29.05 -37.86 1.12
CA LEU A 442 27.75 -37.18 1.16
C LEU A 442 27.83 -35.81 1.88
N LEU A 443 28.61 -35.72 2.96
CA LEU A 443 28.88 -34.44 3.63
C LEU A 443 29.61 -33.45 2.70
N VAL A 444 30.62 -33.90 1.95
CA VAL A 444 31.36 -33.06 0.98
C VAL A 444 30.44 -32.56 -0.13
N LEU A 445 29.55 -33.41 -0.65
CA LEU A 445 28.55 -33.01 -1.65
C LEU A 445 27.60 -31.93 -1.11
N GLY A 446 27.04 -32.12 0.08
CA GLY A 446 26.17 -31.12 0.70
C GLY A 446 26.90 -29.82 1.06
N LEU A 447 28.19 -29.87 1.41
CA LEU A 447 29.01 -28.67 1.60
C LEU A 447 29.27 -27.95 0.27
N ASN A 448 29.54 -28.67 -0.82
CA ASN A 448 29.76 -28.08 -2.15
C ASN A 448 28.48 -27.36 -2.64
N GLU A 449 27.31 -28.01 -2.50
CA GLU A 449 25.99 -27.44 -2.82
C GLU A 449 25.72 -26.17 -1.98
N ASN A 450 25.85 -26.23 -0.65
CA ASN A 450 25.67 -25.05 0.22
C ASN A 450 26.63 -23.88 -0.13
N VAL A 451 27.90 -24.16 -0.43
CA VAL A 451 28.88 -23.13 -0.81
C VAL A 451 28.52 -22.50 -2.16
N ARG A 452 28.00 -23.30 -3.10
CA ARG A 452 27.49 -22.81 -4.38
C ARG A 452 26.25 -21.93 -4.20
N ASP A 453 25.28 -22.34 -3.39
CA ASP A 453 24.09 -21.53 -3.08
C ASP A 453 24.47 -20.20 -2.42
N MET A 454 25.45 -20.21 -1.50
CA MET A 454 26.01 -18.97 -0.92
C MET A 454 26.68 -18.07 -1.95
N LYS A 455 27.30 -18.64 -2.99
CA LYS A 455 27.88 -17.88 -4.11
C LYS A 455 26.78 -17.19 -4.92
N GLU A 456 25.78 -17.95 -5.35
CA GLU A 456 24.68 -17.47 -6.19
C GLU A 456 23.87 -16.38 -5.43
N ALA A 457 23.55 -16.60 -4.15
CA ALA A 457 22.93 -15.59 -3.28
C ALA A 457 23.80 -14.34 -3.09
N GLY A 458 25.13 -14.48 -2.98
CA GLY A 458 26.05 -13.34 -2.91
C GLY A 458 26.02 -12.48 -4.17
N GLU A 459 26.02 -13.12 -5.35
CA GLU A 459 25.95 -12.44 -6.65
C GLU A 459 24.60 -11.73 -6.84
N GLU A 460 23.48 -12.32 -6.38
CA GLU A 460 22.16 -11.65 -6.35
C GLU A 460 22.12 -10.43 -5.42
N ILE A 461 22.76 -10.49 -4.24
CA ILE A 461 22.85 -9.35 -3.31
C ILE A 461 23.63 -8.20 -3.95
N ALA A 462 24.76 -8.46 -4.61
CA ALA A 462 25.54 -7.43 -5.30
C ALA A 462 24.73 -6.77 -6.45
N SER A 463 24.04 -7.58 -7.25
CA SER A 463 23.17 -7.06 -8.32
C SER A 463 22.05 -6.18 -7.76
N SER A 464 21.39 -6.63 -6.70
CA SER A 464 20.31 -5.90 -6.02
C SER A 464 20.80 -4.59 -5.40
N ALA A 465 21.98 -4.59 -4.77
CA ALA A 465 22.62 -3.39 -4.22
C ALA A 465 22.96 -2.38 -5.32
N SER A 466 23.57 -2.82 -6.43
CA SER A 466 23.89 -1.96 -7.57
C SER A 466 22.63 -1.30 -8.18
N ASN A 467 21.56 -2.08 -8.36
CA ASN A 467 20.26 -1.58 -8.84
C ASN A 467 19.62 -0.57 -7.86
N MET A 468 19.69 -0.83 -6.55
CA MET A 468 19.19 0.07 -5.51
C MET A 468 19.97 1.38 -5.46
N ASN A 469 21.31 1.34 -5.62
CA ASN A 469 22.15 2.52 -5.70
C ASN A 469 21.78 3.38 -6.93
N SER A 470 21.75 2.77 -8.12
CA SER A 470 21.38 3.43 -9.38
C SER A 470 20.02 4.13 -9.29
N THR A 471 19.01 3.43 -8.76
CA THR A 471 17.65 3.97 -8.59
C THR A 471 17.60 5.09 -7.55
N SER A 472 18.38 4.99 -6.47
CA SER A 472 18.46 6.03 -5.44
C SER A 472 19.13 7.31 -5.96
N LEU A 473 20.21 7.19 -6.75
CA LEU A 473 20.86 8.31 -7.43
C LEU A 473 19.95 8.96 -8.48
N GLN A 474 19.16 8.16 -9.22
CA GLN A 474 18.15 8.69 -10.13
C GLN A 474 17.05 9.44 -9.36
N THR A 475 16.62 8.91 -8.22
CA THR A 475 15.62 9.55 -7.34
C THR A 475 16.13 10.90 -6.83
N GLN A 476 17.38 11.00 -6.36
CA GLN A 476 17.99 12.29 -5.98
C GLN A 476 17.94 13.33 -7.11
N LYS A 477 18.32 12.93 -8.34
CA LYS A 477 18.28 13.83 -9.52
C LYS A 477 16.84 14.30 -9.85
N SER A 478 15.85 13.43 -9.67
CA SER A 478 14.44 13.80 -9.84
C SER A 478 13.96 14.77 -8.76
N LEU A 479 14.36 14.55 -7.50
CA LEU A 479 13.99 15.43 -6.37
C LEU A 479 14.57 16.84 -6.50
N VAL A 480 15.79 17.00 -7.03
CA VAL A 480 16.35 18.34 -7.33
C VAL A 480 15.50 19.08 -8.37
N LYS A 481 14.99 18.39 -9.40
CA LYS A 481 14.06 19.00 -10.37
C LYS A 481 12.71 19.31 -9.75
N GLN A 482 12.22 18.46 -8.86
CA GLN A 482 10.95 18.65 -8.15
C GLN A 482 11.02 19.87 -7.22
N ASP A 483 12.11 20.07 -6.49
CA ASP A 483 12.36 21.27 -5.67
C ASP A 483 12.36 22.55 -6.54
N GLN A 484 13.06 22.56 -7.68
CA GLN A 484 13.01 23.69 -8.62
C GLN A 484 11.58 24.00 -9.09
N ILE A 485 10.85 22.99 -9.59
CA ILE A 485 9.47 23.16 -10.08
C ILE A 485 8.54 23.63 -8.95
N THR A 486 8.71 23.12 -7.74
CA THR A 486 7.91 23.54 -6.58
C THR A 486 8.13 25.03 -6.28
N ARG A 487 9.37 25.52 -6.34
CA ARG A 487 9.69 26.95 -6.15
C ARG A 487 9.13 27.83 -7.27
N GLU A 488 9.18 27.37 -8.51
CA GLU A 488 8.56 28.08 -9.65
C GLU A 488 7.04 28.22 -9.45
N ILE A 489 6.36 27.15 -9.05
CA ILE A 489 4.91 27.19 -8.76
C ILE A 489 4.61 28.10 -7.55
N ILE A 490 5.43 28.11 -6.50
CA ILE A 490 5.26 29.04 -5.36
C ILE A 490 5.28 30.50 -5.85
N LEU A 491 6.22 30.88 -6.73
CA LEU A 491 6.26 32.22 -7.31
C LEU A 491 5.01 32.53 -8.16
N GLU A 492 4.53 31.57 -8.96
CA GLU A 492 3.28 31.72 -9.70
C GLU A 492 2.06 31.91 -8.78
N THR A 493 1.98 31.20 -7.65
CA THR A 493 0.88 31.36 -6.67
C THR A 493 0.89 32.74 -5.99
N GLN A 494 2.07 33.32 -5.75
CA GLN A 494 2.18 34.69 -5.26
C GLN A 494 1.64 35.70 -6.29
N GLN A 495 2.00 35.54 -7.56
CA GLN A 495 1.47 36.37 -8.66
C GLN A 495 -0.05 36.22 -8.83
N LEU A 496 -0.59 35.01 -8.69
CA LEU A 496 -2.04 34.77 -8.71
C LEU A 496 -2.75 35.48 -7.55
N THR A 497 -2.16 35.49 -6.35
CA THR A 497 -2.71 36.19 -5.19
C THR A 497 -2.79 37.70 -5.42
N GLU A 498 -1.72 38.30 -5.95
CA GLU A 498 -1.70 39.73 -6.32
C GLU A 498 -2.70 40.06 -7.44
N MET A 499 -2.79 39.21 -8.46
CA MET A 499 -3.79 39.33 -9.52
C MET A 499 -5.22 39.29 -8.97
N PHE A 500 -5.56 38.33 -8.10
CA PHE A 500 -6.90 38.25 -7.51
C PHE A 500 -7.19 39.44 -6.60
N LYS A 501 -6.21 39.96 -5.87
CA LYS A 501 -6.36 41.20 -5.10
C LYS A 501 -6.69 42.39 -6.01
N SER A 502 -5.98 42.54 -7.14
CA SER A 502 -6.30 43.55 -8.14
C SER A 502 -7.70 43.38 -8.74
N VAL A 503 -8.19 42.15 -8.93
CA VAL A 503 -9.59 41.90 -9.36
C VAL A 503 -10.58 42.35 -8.27
N ALA A 504 -10.30 42.11 -6.99
CA ALA A 504 -11.16 42.59 -5.89
C ALA A 504 -11.23 44.12 -5.85
N ASP A 505 -10.08 44.80 -5.93
CA ASP A 505 -10.00 46.27 -5.93
C ASP A 505 -10.78 46.87 -7.12
N ASN A 506 -10.59 46.33 -8.33
CA ASN A 506 -11.33 46.75 -9.53
C ASN A 506 -12.84 46.48 -9.41
N THR A 507 -13.24 45.39 -8.74
CA THR A 507 -14.64 45.05 -8.49
C THR A 507 -15.28 46.03 -7.51
N SER A 508 -14.57 46.45 -6.46
CA SER A 508 -15.02 47.50 -5.53
C SER A 508 -15.29 48.82 -6.27
N VAL A 509 -14.39 49.24 -7.16
CA VAL A 509 -14.59 50.44 -8.01
C VAL A 509 -15.80 50.26 -8.95
N ALA A 510 -16.02 49.06 -9.48
CA ALA A 510 -17.19 48.78 -10.30
C ALA A 510 -18.52 48.82 -9.52
N VAL A 511 -18.53 48.42 -8.24
CA VAL A 511 -19.69 48.59 -7.34
C VAL A 511 -19.97 50.08 -7.08
N GLU A 512 -18.94 50.88 -6.79
CA GLU A 512 -19.10 52.33 -6.56
C GLU A 512 -19.64 53.06 -7.81
N ASN A 513 -19.14 52.70 -8.98
CA ASN A 513 -19.64 53.22 -10.26
C ASN A 513 -21.10 52.82 -10.53
N ALA A 514 -21.49 51.57 -10.23
CA ALA A 514 -22.87 51.12 -10.35
C ALA A 514 -23.81 51.89 -9.40
N ASN A 515 -23.43 52.04 -8.12
CA ASN A 515 -24.21 52.81 -7.14
C ASN A 515 -24.35 54.29 -7.54
N SER A 516 -23.33 54.86 -8.19
CA SER A 516 -23.35 56.24 -8.71
C SER A 516 -24.26 56.38 -9.93
N ALA A 517 -24.24 55.40 -10.84
CA ALA A 517 -25.16 55.33 -11.98
C ALA A 517 -26.62 55.16 -11.51
N GLU A 518 -26.88 54.35 -10.47
CA GLU A 518 -28.23 54.16 -9.92
C GLU A 518 -28.81 55.48 -9.41
N LYS A 519 -28.03 56.25 -8.64
CA LYS A 519 -28.42 57.59 -8.17
C LYS A 519 -28.72 58.55 -9.32
N ALA A 520 -27.89 58.53 -10.37
CA ALA A 520 -28.09 59.38 -11.55
C ALA A 520 -29.38 59.01 -12.32
N VAL A 521 -29.71 57.72 -12.43
CA VAL A 521 -30.97 57.27 -13.03
C VAL A 521 -32.17 57.65 -12.17
N GLN A 522 -32.11 57.47 -10.84
CA GLN A 522 -33.17 57.90 -9.91
C GLN A 522 -33.44 59.41 -10.00
N LEU A 523 -32.40 60.25 -10.03
CA LEU A 523 -32.50 61.70 -10.28
C LEU A 523 -33.13 62.02 -11.65
N SER A 524 -32.77 61.27 -12.69
CA SER A 524 -33.33 61.45 -14.04
C SER A 524 -34.82 61.07 -14.10
N MET A 525 -35.22 59.97 -13.47
CA MET A 525 -36.63 59.56 -13.37
C MET A 525 -37.46 60.58 -12.58
N SER A 526 -36.92 61.11 -11.47
CA SER A 526 -37.56 62.20 -10.73
C SER A 526 -37.74 63.46 -11.58
N SER A 527 -36.74 63.81 -12.39
CA SER A 527 -36.80 64.96 -13.29
C SER A 527 -37.81 64.77 -14.42
N ILE A 528 -37.94 63.54 -14.94
CA ILE A 528 -38.96 63.18 -15.94
C ILE A 528 -40.37 63.27 -15.35
N ASN A 529 -40.62 62.81 -14.13
CA ASN A 529 -41.93 62.96 -13.48
C ASN A 529 -42.34 64.44 -13.37
N VAL A 530 -41.41 65.31 -12.96
CA VAL A 530 -41.66 66.77 -12.94
C VAL A 530 -41.96 67.31 -14.34
N SER A 531 -41.30 66.81 -15.38
CA SER A 531 -41.62 67.17 -16.77
C SER A 531 -43.01 66.72 -17.20
N VAL A 532 -43.46 65.51 -16.81
CA VAL A 532 -44.83 65.03 -17.07
C VAL A 532 -45.85 65.96 -16.43
N ASP A 533 -45.68 66.34 -15.16
CA ASP A 533 -46.57 67.27 -14.46
C ASP A 533 -46.66 68.63 -15.18
N LYS A 534 -45.52 69.14 -15.68
CA LYS A 534 -45.47 70.39 -16.44
C LYS A 534 -46.13 70.30 -17.82
N ILE A 535 -46.01 69.16 -18.51
CA ILE A 535 -46.67 68.91 -19.79
C ILE A 535 -48.19 68.77 -19.59
N SER A 536 -48.65 68.12 -18.50
CA SER A 536 -50.06 68.03 -18.15
C SER A 536 -50.67 69.43 -17.93
N LEU A 537 -50.01 70.28 -17.14
CA LEU A 537 -50.44 71.67 -16.92
C LEU A 537 -50.44 72.50 -18.22
N LEU A 538 -49.49 72.25 -19.13
CA LEU A 538 -49.46 72.88 -20.45
C LEU A 538 -50.65 72.43 -21.32
N SER A 539 -51.02 71.14 -21.27
CA SER A 539 -52.21 70.61 -21.96
C SER A 539 -53.50 71.30 -21.51
N GLU A 540 -53.70 71.41 -20.18
CA GLU A 540 -54.83 72.15 -19.60
C GLU A 540 -54.85 73.63 -20.05
N THR A 541 -53.68 74.28 -20.06
CA THR A 541 -53.55 75.68 -20.49
C THR A 541 -53.88 75.87 -21.97
N ILE A 542 -53.43 74.97 -22.85
CA ILE A 542 -53.74 75.00 -24.29
C ILE A 542 -55.24 74.73 -24.53
N SER A 543 -55.85 73.79 -23.78
CA SER A 543 -57.30 73.52 -23.89
C SER A 543 -58.15 74.72 -23.47
N ALA A 544 -57.76 75.42 -22.39
CA ALA A 544 -58.43 76.66 -21.98
C ALA A 544 -58.28 77.79 -23.02
N ALA A 545 -57.13 77.88 -23.69
CA ALA A 545 -56.91 78.82 -24.78
C ALA A 545 -57.75 78.47 -26.03
N GLU A 546 -57.90 77.19 -26.36
CA GLU A 546 -58.76 76.71 -27.46
C GLU A 546 -60.21 77.13 -27.24
N HIS A 547 -60.74 76.86 -26.05
CA HIS A 547 -62.09 77.24 -25.66
C HIS A 547 -62.30 78.76 -25.74
N SER A 548 -61.29 79.55 -25.35
CA SER A 548 -61.33 81.01 -25.43
C SER A 548 -61.36 81.52 -26.89
N MET A 549 -60.65 80.88 -27.81
CA MET A 549 -60.72 81.23 -29.25
C MET A 549 -62.06 80.82 -29.88
N LEU A 550 -62.64 79.69 -29.48
CA LEU A 550 -63.98 79.26 -29.93
C LEU A 550 -65.08 80.24 -29.46
N LEU A 551 -65.00 80.72 -28.22
CA LEU A 551 -65.84 81.79 -27.70
C LEU A 551 -65.66 83.08 -28.51
N LEU A 552 -64.43 83.56 -28.68
CA LEU A 552 -64.15 84.78 -29.45
C LEU A 552 -64.68 84.72 -30.89
N LYS A 553 -64.58 83.55 -31.55
CA LYS A 553 -65.17 83.34 -32.88
C LYS A 553 -66.70 83.45 -32.84
N THR A 554 -67.34 82.78 -31.88
CA THR A 554 -68.81 82.78 -31.70
C THR A 554 -69.33 84.19 -31.43
N ASP A 555 -68.71 84.92 -30.51
CA ASP A 555 -69.06 86.30 -30.17
C ASP A 555 -68.89 87.23 -31.38
N SER A 556 -67.83 87.04 -32.17
CA SER A 556 -67.60 87.82 -33.40
C SER A 556 -68.64 87.51 -34.48
N ASP A 557 -69.03 86.25 -34.66
CA ASP A 557 -70.10 85.83 -35.57
C ASP A 557 -71.46 86.44 -35.18
N ASP A 558 -71.76 86.53 -33.89
CA ASP A 558 -72.99 87.16 -33.40
C ASP A 558 -72.98 88.70 -33.56
N ILE A 559 -71.84 89.36 -33.34
CA ILE A 559 -71.70 90.80 -33.66
C ILE A 559 -71.88 91.04 -35.16
N GLY A 560 -71.33 90.18 -36.03
CA GLY A 560 -71.53 90.27 -37.48
C GLY A 560 -73.01 90.16 -37.90
N LYS A 561 -73.79 89.29 -37.25
CA LYS A 561 -75.25 89.22 -37.46
C LYS A 561 -75.95 90.52 -37.06
N ILE A 562 -75.58 91.09 -35.91
CA ILE A 562 -76.14 92.36 -35.42
C ILE A 562 -75.80 93.52 -36.37
N LEU A 563 -74.57 93.60 -36.88
CA LEU A 563 -74.16 94.65 -37.83
C LEU A 563 -74.93 94.60 -39.15
N ASN A 564 -75.24 93.41 -39.67
CA ASN A 564 -76.12 93.28 -40.83
C ASN A 564 -77.51 93.86 -40.54
N VAL A 565 -78.12 93.57 -39.39
CA VAL A 565 -79.41 94.16 -39.00
C VAL A 565 -79.34 95.69 -38.89
N ILE A 566 -78.26 96.24 -38.31
CA ILE A 566 -78.08 97.70 -38.21
C ILE A 566 -77.92 98.33 -39.60
N ARG A 567 -77.16 97.71 -40.50
CA ARG A 567 -77.00 98.17 -41.89
C ARG A 567 -78.33 98.16 -42.62
N ASP A 568 -79.09 97.07 -42.52
CA ASP A 568 -80.39 96.93 -43.18
C ASP A 568 -81.40 97.98 -42.64
N VAL A 569 -81.37 98.27 -41.32
CA VAL A 569 -82.15 99.37 -40.71
C VAL A 569 -81.68 100.75 -41.20
N ALA A 570 -80.37 100.97 -41.35
CA ALA A 570 -79.83 102.22 -41.88
C ALA A 570 -80.21 102.41 -43.36
N GLU A 571 -80.19 101.37 -44.18
CA GLU A 571 -80.61 101.41 -45.58
C GLU A 571 -82.13 101.67 -45.72
N GLN A 572 -82.95 101.01 -44.89
CA GLN A 572 -84.38 101.32 -44.78
C GLN A 572 -84.63 102.77 -44.33
N THR A 573 -83.85 103.27 -43.36
CA THR A 573 -83.96 104.66 -42.88
C THR A 573 -83.57 105.66 -43.97
N ASN A 574 -82.52 105.36 -44.76
CA ASN A 574 -82.11 106.16 -45.91
C ASN A 574 -83.19 106.19 -47.01
N LEU A 575 -83.88 105.07 -47.26
CA LEU A 575 -85.02 105.01 -48.20
C LEU A 575 -86.25 105.77 -47.68
N LEU A 576 -86.59 105.63 -46.39
CA LEU A 576 -87.67 106.38 -45.75
C LEU A 576 -87.40 107.89 -45.78
N ALA A 577 -86.17 108.31 -45.47
CA ALA A 577 -85.74 109.69 -45.51
C ALA A 577 -85.75 110.26 -46.95
N LEU A 578 -85.35 109.47 -47.94
CA LEU A 578 -85.47 109.84 -49.36
C LEU A 578 -86.94 110.08 -49.76
N ASN A 579 -87.84 109.17 -49.38
CA ASN A 579 -89.28 109.33 -49.65
C ASN A 579 -89.86 110.58 -48.95
N ALA A 580 -89.44 110.84 -47.71
CA ALA A 580 -89.83 112.04 -46.97
C ALA A 580 -89.30 113.34 -47.62
N ALA A 581 -88.06 113.33 -48.11
CA ALA A 581 -87.47 114.47 -48.83
C ALA A 581 -88.19 114.75 -50.15
N ILE A 582 -88.57 113.70 -50.90
CA ILE A 582 -89.36 113.79 -52.13
C ILE A 582 -90.73 114.43 -51.83
N GLU A 583 -91.46 113.95 -50.82
CA GLU A 583 -92.79 114.47 -50.51
C GLU A 583 -92.75 115.87 -49.87
N ALA A 584 -91.67 116.20 -49.13
CA ALA A 584 -91.43 117.55 -48.64
C ALA A 584 -91.12 118.54 -49.78
N ALA A 585 -90.35 118.14 -50.80
CA ALA A 585 -90.15 118.94 -52.01
C ALA A 585 -91.48 119.12 -52.80
N ARG A 586 -92.33 118.10 -52.81
CA ARG A 586 -93.66 118.13 -53.43
C ARG A 586 -94.64 119.09 -52.74
N ALA A 587 -94.47 119.35 -51.44
CA ALA A 587 -95.26 120.30 -50.66
C ALA A 587 -94.83 121.78 -50.82
N GLY A 588 -93.78 122.07 -51.59
CA GLY A 588 -93.33 123.44 -51.87
C GLY A 588 -92.84 124.18 -50.62
N ASP A 589 -93.17 125.47 -50.49
CA ASP A 589 -92.69 126.33 -49.39
C ASP A 589 -93.10 125.82 -47.99
N GLN A 590 -94.26 125.15 -47.87
CA GLN A 590 -94.71 124.56 -46.61
C GLN A 590 -93.87 123.34 -46.19
N GLY A 591 -93.18 122.70 -47.14
CA GLY A 591 -92.35 121.52 -46.90
C GLY A 591 -90.90 121.80 -46.51
N ARG A 592 -90.40 123.05 -46.63
CA ARG A 592 -88.96 123.37 -46.44
C ARG A 592 -88.37 122.88 -45.12
N GLY A 593 -89.11 123.00 -44.01
CA GLY A 593 -88.64 122.50 -42.70
C GLY A 593 -88.49 120.98 -42.67
N PHE A 594 -89.44 120.25 -43.26
CA PHE A 594 -89.39 118.78 -43.36
C PHE A 594 -88.31 118.31 -44.32
N ALA A 595 -88.05 119.04 -45.42
CA ALA A 595 -87.00 118.69 -46.38
C ALA A 595 -85.61 118.71 -45.73
N VAL A 596 -85.31 119.74 -44.93
CA VAL A 596 -84.03 119.83 -44.19
C VAL A 596 -83.87 118.68 -43.20
N VAL A 597 -84.92 118.35 -42.43
CA VAL A 597 -84.88 117.21 -41.50
C VAL A 597 -84.72 115.89 -42.25
N ALA A 598 -85.38 115.71 -43.39
CA ALA A 598 -85.29 114.50 -44.20
C ALA A 598 -83.89 114.31 -44.80
N ASP A 599 -83.25 115.35 -45.33
CA ASP A 599 -81.86 115.24 -45.81
C ASP A 599 -80.85 115.00 -44.68
N GLU A 600 -81.06 115.59 -43.49
CA GLU A 600 -80.22 115.33 -42.31
C GLU A 600 -80.34 113.87 -41.83
N VAL A 601 -81.56 113.33 -41.75
CA VAL A 601 -81.80 111.91 -41.44
C VAL A 601 -81.20 111.01 -42.53
N ARG A 602 -81.28 111.39 -43.81
CA ARG A 602 -80.67 110.64 -44.92
C ARG A 602 -79.15 110.62 -44.82
N GLN A 603 -78.52 111.75 -44.49
CA GLN A 603 -77.08 111.83 -44.29
C GLN A 603 -76.63 111.03 -43.07
N LEU A 604 -77.39 111.08 -41.96
CA LEU A 604 -77.13 110.26 -40.77
C LEU A 604 -77.25 108.76 -41.06
N ALA A 605 -78.28 108.34 -41.79
CA ALA A 605 -78.48 106.96 -42.21
C ALA A 605 -77.33 106.47 -43.12
N LYS A 606 -76.88 107.30 -44.07
CA LYS A 606 -75.72 107.00 -44.92
C LYS A 606 -74.41 106.91 -44.11
N ASN A 607 -74.19 107.81 -43.15
CA ASN A 607 -73.04 107.75 -42.25
C ASN A 607 -73.07 106.47 -41.38
N THR A 608 -74.25 106.08 -40.89
CA THR A 608 -74.47 104.84 -40.13
C THR A 608 -74.15 103.61 -40.99
N SER A 609 -74.65 103.57 -42.23
CA SER A 609 -74.34 102.49 -43.18
C SER A 609 -72.83 102.37 -43.46
N ASN A 610 -72.14 103.49 -43.68
CA ASN A 610 -70.69 103.49 -43.88
C ASN A 610 -69.95 102.98 -42.64
N ALA A 611 -70.32 103.44 -41.44
CA ALA A 611 -69.75 102.95 -40.19
C ALA A 611 -69.99 101.45 -39.98
N THR A 612 -71.17 100.91 -40.33
CA THR A 612 -71.40 99.46 -40.27
C THR A 612 -70.52 98.68 -41.24
N ILE A 613 -70.15 99.22 -42.40
CA ILE A 613 -69.22 98.57 -43.34
C ILE A 613 -67.79 98.54 -42.76
N GLU A 614 -67.32 99.64 -42.16
CA GLU A 614 -66.00 99.68 -41.53
C GLU A 614 -65.90 98.74 -40.32
N ILE A 615 -66.94 98.68 -39.47
CA ILE A 615 -66.98 97.75 -38.34
C ILE A 615 -67.12 96.30 -38.83
N GLN A 616 -67.90 96.03 -39.87
CA GLN A 616 -68.02 94.69 -40.46
C GLN A 616 -66.65 94.17 -40.94
N ALA A 617 -65.85 95.00 -41.62
CA ALA A 617 -64.50 94.63 -42.03
C ALA A 617 -63.55 94.36 -40.84
N LEU A 618 -63.73 95.07 -39.72
CA LEU A 618 -63.02 94.80 -38.46
C LEU A 618 -63.45 93.47 -37.82
N ILE A 619 -64.74 93.13 -37.87
CA ILE A 619 -65.27 91.85 -37.37
C ILE A 619 -64.81 90.67 -38.24
N GLU A 620 -64.82 90.80 -39.57
CA GLU A 620 -64.29 89.78 -40.49
C GLU A 620 -62.80 89.51 -40.23
N LYS A 621 -62.03 90.56 -39.94
CA LYS A 621 -60.62 90.42 -39.51
C LYS A 621 -60.48 89.75 -38.14
N LEU A 622 -61.39 90.02 -37.21
CA LEU A 622 -61.44 89.38 -35.89
C LEU A 622 -61.77 87.89 -35.99
N GLN A 623 -62.78 87.52 -36.78
CA GLN A 623 -63.15 86.14 -37.08
C GLN A 623 -61.98 85.37 -37.70
N HIS A 624 -61.32 85.94 -38.72
CA HIS A 624 -60.16 85.34 -39.37
C HIS A 624 -58.97 85.16 -38.41
N ASN A 625 -58.71 86.14 -37.55
CA ASN A 625 -57.67 86.04 -36.52
C ASN A 625 -58.01 84.97 -35.46
N ALA A 626 -59.27 84.88 -35.01
CA ALA A 626 -59.71 83.86 -34.05
C ALA A 626 -59.62 82.44 -34.64
N GLU A 627 -59.99 82.26 -35.90
CA GLU A 627 -59.89 80.98 -36.61
C GLU A 627 -58.43 80.57 -36.87
N THR A 628 -57.57 81.54 -37.20
CA THR A 628 -56.12 81.32 -37.29
C THR A 628 -55.52 80.98 -35.93
N GLY A 629 -55.95 81.66 -34.86
CA GLY A 629 -55.56 81.37 -33.47
C GLY A 629 -55.94 79.96 -33.04
N ALA A 630 -57.19 79.55 -33.27
CA ALA A 630 -57.66 78.18 -33.01
C ALA A 630 -56.83 77.13 -33.77
N SER A 631 -56.48 77.38 -35.04
CA SER A 631 -55.62 76.49 -35.85
C SER A 631 -54.20 76.35 -35.26
N ILE A 632 -53.63 77.44 -34.74
CA ILE A 632 -52.32 77.42 -34.06
C ILE A 632 -52.40 76.64 -32.74
N ILE A 633 -53.46 76.84 -31.96
CA ILE A 633 -53.69 76.14 -30.69
C ILE A 633 -53.88 74.64 -30.91
N ALA A 634 -54.64 74.23 -31.92
CA ALA A 634 -54.81 72.82 -32.29
C ALA A 634 -53.47 72.15 -32.66
N LYS A 635 -52.58 72.84 -33.38
CA LYS A 635 -51.20 72.36 -33.63
C LYS A 635 -50.37 72.32 -32.35
N GLY A 636 -50.57 73.26 -31.43
CA GLY A 636 -49.97 73.25 -30.10
C GLY A 636 -50.40 72.01 -29.30
N MET A 637 -51.67 71.62 -29.36
CA MET A 637 -52.19 70.44 -28.68
C MET A 637 -51.57 69.14 -29.23
N LEU A 638 -51.46 69.00 -30.56
CA LEU A 638 -50.73 67.87 -31.17
C LEU A 638 -49.26 67.83 -30.71
N SER A 639 -48.61 68.99 -30.64
CA SER A 639 -47.21 69.10 -30.17
C SER A 639 -47.07 68.74 -28.68
N VAL A 640 -48.12 68.89 -27.87
CA VAL A 640 -48.16 68.43 -26.48
C VAL A 640 -48.31 66.91 -26.40
N ASP A 641 -49.19 66.30 -27.20
CA ASP A 641 -49.35 64.83 -27.25
C ASP A 641 -48.04 64.13 -27.67
N ASP A 642 -47.37 64.64 -28.71
CA ASP A 642 -46.04 64.18 -29.14
C ASP A 642 -45.01 64.26 -27.99
N ASN A 643 -45.03 65.32 -27.19
CA ASN A 643 -44.16 65.46 -26.02
C ASN A 643 -44.52 64.50 -24.87
N VAL A 644 -45.80 64.20 -24.65
CA VAL A 644 -46.22 63.16 -23.69
C VAL A 644 -45.67 61.80 -24.11
N GLN A 645 -45.87 61.40 -25.38
CA GLN A 645 -45.36 60.13 -25.90
C GLN A 645 -43.82 60.04 -25.84
N ALA A 646 -43.11 61.10 -26.20
CA ALA A 646 -41.66 61.15 -26.11
C ALA A 646 -41.17 61.02 -24.65
N THR A 647 -41.85 61.67 -23.71
CA THR A 647 -41.51 61.60 -22.28
C THR A 647 -41.77 60.21 -21.70
N GLU A 648 -42.85 59.53 -22.11
CA GLU A 648 -43.15 58.15 -21.71
C GLU A 648 -42.10 57.16 -22.26
N GLN A 649 -41.60 57.37 -23.47
CA GLN A 649 -40.50 56.57 -24.04
C GLN A 649 -39.20 56.75 -23.26
N VAL A 650 -38.85 57.99 -22.86
CA VAL A 650 -37.69 58.27 -22.01
C VAL A 650 -37.83 57.63 -20.63
N TYR A 651 -39.04 57.66 -20.03
CA TYR A 651 -39.31 56.99 -18.76
C TYR A 651 -39.04 55.48 -18.83
N LYS A 652 -39.58 54.79 -19.84
CA LYS A 652 -39.36 53.35 -20.08
C LYS A 652 -37.88 53.02 -20.34
N ALA A 653 -37.15 53.90 -21.03
CA ALA A 653 -35.71 53.74 -21.24
C ALA A 653 -34.90 53.88 -19.94
N LEU A 654 -35.27 54.83 -19.07
CA LEU A 654 -34.66 55.01 -17.75
C LEU A 654 -34.97 53.84 -16.80
N GLU A 655 -36.20 53.34 -16.77
CA GLU A 655 -36.59 52.14 -16.00
C GLU A 655 -35.76 50.92 -16.42
N SER A 656 -35.65 50.66 -17.73
CA SER A 656 -34.79 49.60 -18.27
C SER A 656 -33.31 49.79 -17.89
N THR A 657 -32.85 51.05 -17.86
CA THR A 657 -31.47 51.38 -17.45
C THR A 657 -31.25 51.14 -15.96
N ALA A 658 -32.21 51.50 -15.10
CA ALA A 658 -32.18 51.22 -13.66
C ALA A 658 -32.03 49.72 -13.40
N GLN A 659 -32.84 48.89 -14.07
CA GLN A 659 -32.75 47.44 -13.95
C GLN A 659 -31.36 46.91 -14.40
N LYS A 660 -30.77 47.46 -15.47
CA LYS A 660 -29.42 47.07 -15.91
C LYS A 660 -28.34 47.45 -14.90
N VAL A 661 -28.47 48.58 -14.20
CA VAL A 661 -27.54 48.96 -13.13
C VAL A 661 -27.66 48.02 -11.93
N ILE A 662 -28.89 47.62 -11.56
CA ILE A 662 -29.13 46.60 -10.52
C ILE A 662 -28.50 45.26 -10.91
N ASP A 663 -28.70 44.81 -12.15
CA ASP A 663 -28.09 43.58 -12.67
C ASP A 663 -26.54 43.63 -12.56
N ILE A 664 -25.92 44.76 -12.90
CA ILE A 664 -24.46 44.96 -12.79
C ILE A 664 -23.99 44.95 -11.32
N SER A 665 -24.71 45.62 -10.43
CA SER A 665 -24.40 45.64 -8.98
C SER A 665 -24.43 44.23 -8.39
N GLN A 666 -25.39 43.40 -8.81
CA GLN A 666 -25.48 41.99 -8.40
C GLN A 666 -24.31 41.17 -8.94
N VAL A 667 -23.95 41.30 -10.23
CA VAL A 667 -22.79 40.60 -10.81
C VAL A 667 -21.49 40.97 -10.12
N ASN A 668 -21.29 42.24 -9.76
CA ASN A 668 -20.08 42.67 -9.05
C ASN A 668 -19.95 42.03 -7.65
N LYS A 669 -21.05 41.89 -6.90
CA LYS A 669 -21.05 41.17 -5.61
C LYS A 669 -20.71 39.68 -5.76
N GLU A 670 -21.16 39.06 -6.84
CA GLU A 670 -20.80 37.67 -7.16
C GLU A 670 -19.32 37.53 -7.52
N ILE A 671 -18.74 38.50 -8.24
CA ILE A 671 -17.30 38.56 -8.54
C ILE A 671 -16.48 38.76 -7.26
N GLU A 672 -16.88 39.67 -6.38
CA GLU A 672 -16.23 39.92 -5.08
C GLU A 672 -16.18 38.64 -4.23
N SER A 673 -17.33 37.99 -4.03
CA SER A 673 -17.45 36.74 -3.28
C SER A 673 -16.62 35.61 -3.90
N ALA A 674 -16.67 35.45 -5.23
CA ALA A 674 -15.87 34.48 -5.93
C ALA A 674 -14.36 34.76 -5.78
N THR A 675 -13.95 36.02 -5.81
CA THR A 675 -12.55 36.45 -5.71
C THR A 675 -11.99 36.16 -4.32
N HIS A 676 -12.73 36.43 -3.23
CA HIS A 676 -12.36 36.00 -1.89
C HIS A 676 -12.18 34.48 -1.77
N SER A 677 -13.08 33.69 -2.35
CA SER A 677 -12.93 32.23 -2.39
C SER A 677 -11.70 31.78 -3.19
N ARG A 678 -11.33 32.51 -4.26
CA ARG A 678 -10.12 32.22 -5.05
C ARG A 678 -8.84 32.52 -4.29
N ILE A 679 -8.77 33.64 -3.58
CA ILE A 679 -7.61 33.99 -2.73
C ILE A 679 -7.36 32.89 -1.70
N SER A 680 -8.38 32.50 -0.93
CA SER A 680 -8.28 31.41 0.04
C SER A 680 -7.90 30.06 -0.60
N SER A 681 -8.32 29.78 -1.83
CA SER A 681 -7.90 28.58 -2.57
C SER A 681 -6.42 28.62 -2.98
N VAL A 682 -5.86 29.80 -3.27
CA VAL A 682 -4.44 29.96 -3.61
C VAL A 682 -3.56 29.87 -2.37
N GLU A 683 -4.02 30.40 -1.22
CA GLU A 683 -3.36 30.24 0.08
C GLU A 683 -3.24 28.75 0.47
N ASP A 684 -4.32 27.97 0.34
CA ASP A 684 -4.32 26.51 0.56
C ASP A 684 -3.39 25.75 -0.41
N ILE A 685 -3.25 26.21 -1.66
CA ILE A 685 -2.24 25.68 -2.60
C ILE A 685 -0.83 26.00 -2.12
N SER A 686 -0.58 27.23 -1.63
CA SER A 686 0.74 27.63 -1.10
C SER A 686 1.17 26.73 0.06
N THR A 687 0.29 26.50 1.05
CA THR A 687 0.58 25.59 2.17
C THR A 687 0.87 24.16 1.72
N LYS A 688 0.16 23.66 0.70
CA LYS A 688 0.43 22.32 0.13
C LYS A 688 1.77 22.23 -0.61
N LEU A 689 2.23 23.33 -1.21
CA LEU A 689 3.55 23.39 -1.85
C LEU A 689 4.69 23.39 -0.82
N GLU A 690 4.48 24.00 0.35
CA GLU A 690 5.41 23.90 1.49
C GLU A 690 5.51 22.45 1.99
N GLU A 691 4.36 21.75 2.15
CA GLU A 691 4.32 20.33 2.53
C GLU A 691 5.03 19.43 1.49
N ILE A 692 4.84 19.68 0.20
CA ILE A 692 5.57 19.02 -0.90
C ILE A 692 7.08 19.28 -0.79
N GLY A 693 7.49 20.50 -0.42
CA GLY A 693 8.89 20.85 -0.15
C GLY A 693 9.48 20.00 0.98
N GLU A 694 8.75 19.85 2.09
CA GLU A 694 9.19 19.01 3.21
C GLU A 694 9.32 17.53 2.79
N TYR A 695 8.31 16.96 2.14
CA TYR A 695 8.38 15.57 1.64
C TYR A 695 9.51 15.36 0.62
N THR A 696 9.81 16.37 -0.21
CA THR A 696 10.94 16.32 -1.15
C THR A 696 12.27 16.22 -0.39
N GLN A 697 12.45 16.99 0.67
CA GLN A 697 13.64 16.97 1.52
C GLN A 697 13.77 15.67 2.34
N GLN A 698 12.66 15.17 2.89
CA GLN A 698 12.62 13.88 3.60
C GLN A 698 12.97 12.73 2.63
N THR A 699 12.40 12.71 1.43
CA THR A 699 12.68 11.68 0.41
C THR A 699 14.12 11.76 -0.09
N SER A 700 14.69 12.95 -0.21
CA SER A 700 16.11 13.16 -0.55
C SER A 700 17.03 12.53 0.50
N THR A 701 16.72 12.74 1.77
CA THR A 701 17.43 12.13 2.92
C THR A 701 17.33 10.60 2.90
N ILE A 702 16.16 10.04 2.56
CA ILE A 702 15.96 8.58 2.45
C ILE A 702 16.76 8.03 1.26
N ALA A 703 16.74 8.69 0.10
CA ALA A 703 17.51 8.28 -1.08
C ALA A 703 19.02 8.30 -0.80
N ALA A 704 19.53 9.29 -0.07
CA ALA A 704 20.92 9.32 0.40
C ALA A 704 21.26 8.14 1.32
N LYS A 705 20.39 7.81 2.28
CA LYS A 705 20.58 6.62 3.14
C LYS A 705 20.57 5.32 2.34
N ASN A 706 19.74 5.21 1.29
CA ASN A 706 19.69 4.03 0.43
C ASN A 706 20.94 3.87 -0.44
N VAL A 707 21.58 4.96 -0.89
CA VAL A 707 22.91 4.92 -1.54
C VAL A 707 23.93 4.28 -0.58
N THR A 708 24.08 4.82 0.63
CA THR A 708 25.03 4.28 1.62
C THR A 708 24.70 2.84 2.05
N ALA A 709 23.42 2.49 2.17
CA ALA A 709 23.01 1.11 2.45
C ALA A 709 23.36 0.16 1.29
N SER A 710 23.26 0.62 0.05
CA SER A 710 23.66 -0.15 -1.13
C SER A 710 25.18 -0.38 -1.18
N GLU A 711 25.97 0.66 -0.90
CA GLU A 711 27.44 0.56 -0.82
C GLU A 711 27.88 -0.45 0.25
N ASN A 712 27.23 -0.44 1.43
CA ASN A 712 27.47 -1.42 2.49
C ASN A 712 27.09 -2.86 2.08
N LEU A 713 25.99 -3.05 1.34
CA LEU A 713 25.58 -4.36 0.82
C LEU A 713 26.54 -4.89 -0.25
N ASP A 714 27.01 -4.04 -1.16
CA ASP A 714 28.02 -4.40 -2.16
C ASP A 714 29.34 -4.82 -1.50
N GLN A 715 29.81 -4.06 -0.51
CA GLN A 715 30.97 -4.43 0.31
C GLN A 715 30.75 -5.77 1.03
N THR A 716 29.56 -6.00 1.60
CA THR A 716 29.23 -7.24 2.31
C THR A 716 29.19 -8.45 1.36
N SER A 717 28.61 -8.30 0.17
CA SER A 717 28.65 -9.33 -0.87
C SER A 717 30.07 -9.61 -1.34
N SER A 718 30.89 -8.57 -1.55
CA SER A 718 32.32 -8.72 -1.89
C SER A 718 33.10 -9.49 -0.81
N GLN A 719 32.76 -9.30 0.47
CA GLN A 719 33.33 -10.09 1.57
C GLN A 719 32.83 -11.55 1.58
N LEU A 720 31.53 -11.77 1.36
CA LEU A 720 30.95 -13.13 1.24
C LEU A 720 31.59 -13.89 0.07
N LYS A 721 31.72 -13.26 -1.09
CA LYS A 721 32.41 -13.82 -2.26
C LYS A 721 33.83 -14.25 -1.94
N LYS A 722 34.62 -13.40 -1.25
CA LYS A 722 35.99 -13.73 -0.79
C LYS A 722 36.05 -14.85 0.25
N LEU A 723 34.97 -15.10 1.00
CA LEU A 723 34.86 -16.24 1.92
C LEU A 723 34.55 -17.53 1.17
N VAL A 724 33.61 -17.46 0.21
CA VAL A 724 33.23 -18.57 -0.67
C VAL A 724 34.39 -18.99 -1.58
N GLU A 725 35.16 -18.04 -2.15
CA GLU A 725 36.34 -18.29 -2.99
C GLU A 725 37.49 -19.03 -2.27
N ARG A 726 37.43 -19.20 -0.93
CA ARG A 726 38.37 -20.06 -0.18
C ARG A 726 38.09 -21.55 -0.40
N PHE A 727 36.86 -21.89 -0.74
CA PHE A 727 36.45 -23.25 -1.05
C PHE A 727 36.64 -23.52 -2.53
N LYS A 728 37.33 -24.61 -2.83
CA LYS A 728 37.50 -25.12 -4.19
C LYS A 728 36.36 -26.09 -4.45
N ILE A 729 35.37 -25.63 -5.21
CA ILE A 729 34.12 -26.34 -5.56
C ILE A 729 34.15 -26.96 -6.96
#